data_AF-A0A369WEP2-F1
#
_entry.id   AF-A0A369WEP2-F1
#
_cell.length_a   1.000
_cell.length_b   1.000
_cell.length_c   1.000
_cell.angle_alpha   90.00
_cell.angle_beta   90.00
_cell.angle_gamma   90.00
#
_symmetry.space_group_name_H-M   'P 1'
#
loop_
_entity.id
_entity.type
_entity.pdbx_description
1 polymer ?
#
loop_
_entity_poly.entity_id
_entity_poly.type
_entity_poly.pdbx_seq_one_letter_code
_entity_poly.pdbx_strand_id
1 'polypeptide(L)'
;MAMPQGLSKLLSRKIILGTSIGVGLTFMLVGVIFWGGFNTAMEATNTMEFCIGCHEMKNNVYEEYTQTIHYNNRSGVQAVCSDCHVPREWTYKLIRKIQASKEVWGKITGKIDTPEKFDEHRLEMAAREWARMKGTNSRECRNCHDFNTMMPENQKPRARKQHMNAMKAGNTCIDCHKGIAHTAVHDQLSDEEMEALSAPNPELAIDLPPQWVAFLAKEEEEKARKKAEQKAKAEAAKIAAAKAKAEREAKKAEQAASAPMAAAPAGGGSFVDWSGVPARDITLFYPGEASIEWTLGGKHKTGKHGGGRAFKSGDRCADCHDEETADMGQKMVTGEKLEPNVIAGKRGAIPVSVKAAHDADNLYLRFEWPDTTESSGDKMDPANRIKIAFMLSSDAVEYADRAGCWGTCHADADSMPFDPEGQEVTKYLTESRTKIEVKGRRGKAMGGWDKRKTDDEIAAELEAGRFMDIIRYKVDEKKVENGAILADRLMDETPISMANAKLEDGVWVVEFKRPLKSDNKGDINLDMGQIYNFGFAIHDDYTNARYHHVSLGYKLGFDNFDVEVNAVQAEALAQAPAATAAAAAPAAAPAAAPAAGGASDVDWSGVPVRDITLFYPGEASIEWTLGGKHKSGKHGGGRAFKSGDRCVDCHDEETADMGQKIVTGEKLEPSVIAGKRAGIPVGVQASHDGENLYLRFKWEDTSESSGDKMDPANRIKIAFMLSTDAVEYADRAGCWGTCHADADSMPFDPEGQEVTKYLTESRTKIEVKGRRGKAMGGWDKRKSDDEIKAELEAGRFMDIIRYKVDEQKLENGAILADRMMDETPISTANAKLEDGFWVVDFKRPLKSDNAGDVSLDVGQTYNFGFAIHDDYTNARYHHVSLGYKLGFDNFDVEVNAVGM
;
A
#
# COMPACT_ATOMS: atom_id res chain seq x y z
N MET A 1 11.29 53.54 63.09
CA MET A 1 11.95 52.44 63.84
C MET A 1 13.45 52.64 63.75
N ALA A 2 14.13 52.81 64.87
CA ALA A 2 15.58 53.01 64.91
C ALA A 2 16.30 51.69 64.61
N MET A 3 17.21 51.69 63.62
CA MET A 3 18.06 50.53 63.35
C MET A 3 19.00 50.25 64.54
N PRO A 4 19.19 49.00 64.95
CA PRO A 4 20.06 48.65 66.07
C PRO A 4 21.52 49.04 65.79
N GLN A 5 22.16 49.69 66.77
CA GLN A 5 23.49 50.31 66.67
C GLN A 5 24.63 49.36 66.21
N GLY A 6 24.45 48.04 66.34
CA GLY A 6 25.41 47.03 65.87
C GLY A 6 25.45 46.87 64.34
N LEU A 7 24.32 47.01 63.65
CA LEU A 7 24.23 46.85 62.19
C LEU A 7 24.89 48.03 61.45
N SER A 8 24.76 49.25 62.01
CA SER A 8 25.40 50.49 61.53
C SER A 8 26.93 50.42 61.59
N LYS A 9 27.50 49.80 62.64
CA LYS A 9 28.95 49.61 62.77
C LYS A 9 29.53 48.55 61.82
N LEU A 10 28.74 47.54 61.44
CA LEU A 10 29.13 46.47 60.52
C LEU A 10 29.10 46.93 59.05
N LEU A 11 28.15 47.81 58.69
CA LEU A 11 28.03 48.41 57.36
C LEU A 11 29.04 49.53 57.08
N SER A 12 29.62 50.16 58.13
CA SER A 12 30.54 51.31 58.02
C SER A 12 32.03 50.98 58.20
N ARG A 13 32.39 49.78 58.69
CA ARG A 13 33.78 49.38 58.92
C ARG A 13 34.17 48.13 58.13
N LYS A 14 34.66 48.38 56.92
CA LYS A 14 35.88 47.80 56.30
C LYS A 14 35.79 48.04 54.80
N ILE A 15 36.60 48.97 54.33
CA ILE A 15 36.84 49.21 52.92
C ILE A 15 37.77 48.08 52.45
N ILE A 16 37.22 47.09 51.76
CA ILE A 16 38.02 46.15 50.95
C ILE A 16 37.86 46.67 49.52
N LEU A 17 38.96 47.09 48.88
CA LEU A 17 38.98 47.61 47.50
C LEU A 17 38.09 48.85 47.21
N GLY A 18 37.88 49.74 48.19
CA GLY A 18 37.20 51.02 47.97
C GLY A 18 35.67 51.02 48.15
N THR A 19 35.05 49.88 48.44
CA THR A 19 33.59 49.77 48.68
C THR A 19 33.29 49.19 50.07
N SER A 20 32.23 49.68 50.72
CA SER A 20 31.76 49.10 51.99
C SER A 20 30.96 47.82 51.74
N ILE A 21 30.96 46.90 52.70
CA ILE A 21 30.18 45.65 52.64
C ILE A 21 28.70 45.93 52.40
N GLY A 22 28.17 47.01 52.98
CA GLY A 22 26.80 47.46 52.73
C GLY A 22 26.54 47.86 51.28
N VAL A 23 27.44 48.66 50.70
CA VAL A 23 27.35 49.06 49.28
C VAL A 23 27.47 47.86 48.36
N GLY A 24 28.38 46.92 48.64
CA GLY A 24 28.53 45.67 47.88
C GLY A 24 27.27 44.81 47.90
N LEU A 25 26.65 44.62 49.07
CA LEU A 25 25.39 43.86 49.19
C LEU A 25 24.22 44.57 48.50
N THR A 26 24.15 45.90 48.55
CA THR A 26 23.15 46.67 47.81
C THR A 26 23.30 46.50 46.29
N PHE A 27 24.51 46.65 45.75
CA PHE A 27 24.75 46.45 44.31
C PHE A 27 24.47 45.01 43.86
N MET A 28 24.79 44.01 44.70
CA MET A 28 24.44 42.61 44.42
C MET A 28 22.93 42.40 44.36
N LEU A 29 22.19 42.94 45.33
CA LEU A 29 20.73 42.82 45.38
C LEU A 29 20.05 43.52 44.20
N VAL A 30 20.52 44.73 43.86
CA VAL A 30 20.09 45.46 42.65
C VAL A 30 20.42 44.65 41.39
N GLY A 31 21.61 44.06 41.32
CA GLY A 31 22.04 43.21 40.21
C GLY A 31 21.15 41.98 40.02
N VAL A 32 20.80 41.28 41.09
CA VAL A 32 19.88 40.12 41.05
C VAL A 32 18.48 40.53 40.59
N ILE A 33 17.95 41.64 41.12
CA ILE A 33 16.63 42.15 40.73
C ILE A 33 16.63 42.54 39.25
N PHE A 34 17.66 43.25 38.78
CA PHE A 34 17.76 43.66 37.39
C PHE A 34 17.93 42.47 36.45
N TRP A 35 18.81 41.51 36.81
CA TRP A 35 19.02 40.30 36.03
C TRP A 35 17.76 39.43 35.97
N GLY A 36 17.11 39.21 37.10
CA GLY A 36 15.84 38.48 37.17
C GLY A 36 14.74 39.18 36.37
N GLY A 37 14.56 40.49 36.58
CA GLY A 37 13.58 41.29 35.84
C GLY A 37 13.82 41.29 34.33
N PHE A 38 15.08 41.42 33.89
CA PHE A 38 15.46 41.37 32.48
C PHE A 38 15.13 40.01 31.84
N ASN A 39 15.48 38.90 32.50
CA ASN A 39 15.19 37.57 31.97
C ASN A 39 13.68 37.28 31.94
N THR A 40 12.95 37.69 32.98
CA THR A 40 11.48 37.58 32.99
C THR A 40 10.85 38.39 31.85
N ALA A 41 11.30 39.62 31.62
CA ALA A 41 10.83 40.41 30.49
C ALA A 41 11.18 39.75 29.15
N MET A 42 12.38 39.18 29.02
CA MET A 42 12.74 38.43 27.82
C MET A 42 11.85 37.25 27.56
N GLU A 43 11.51 36.48 28.58
CA GLU A 43 10.64 35.32 28.43
C GLU A 43 9.18 35.71 28.16
N ALA A 44 8.68 36.77 28.80
CA ALA A 44 7.37 37.32 28.49
C ALA A 44 7.24 37.74 27.01
N THR A 45 8.31 38.28 26.42
CA THR A 45 8.31 38.64 24.99
C THR A 45 8.51 37.44 24.03
N ASN A 46 8.57 36.22 24.54
CA ASN A 46 8.61 34.98 23.75
C ASN A 46 7.27 34.22 23.79
N THR A 47 6.28 34.67 24.57
CA THR A 47 5.00 33.96 24.66
C THR A 47 4.14 34.20 23.43
N MET A 48 3.21 33.27 23.18
CA MET A 48 2.24 33.39 22.09
C MET A 48 1.42 34.68 22.23
N GLU A 49 0.94 34.99 23.44
CA GLU A 49 0.11 36.16 23.74
C GLU A 49 0.82 37.47 23.41
N PHE A 50 2.14 37.54 23.63
CA PHE A 50 2.93 38.70 23.24
C PHE A 50 3.03 38.82 21.72
N CYS A 51 3.35 37.73 21.02
CA CYS A 51 3.49 37.72 19.56
C CYS A 51 2.18 38.13 18.87
N ILE A 52 1.03 37.63 19.34
CA ILE A 52 -0.29 37.95 18.78
C ILE A 52 -0.93 39.20 19.41
N GLY A 53 -0.19 39.93 20.26
CA GLY A 53 -0.62 41.22 20.80
C GLY A 53 -0.73 42.30 19.71
N CYS A 54 0.01 42.13 18.61
CA CYS A 54 -0.12 42.95 17.42
C CYS A 54 -1.17 42.35 16.48
N HIS A 55 -2.12 43.17 16.02
CA HIS A 55 -3.19 42.72 15.12
C HIS A 55 -2.66 42.23 13.76
N GLU A 56 -1.51 42.74 13.32
CA GLU A 56 -0.82 42.29 12.10
C GLU A 56 -0.38 40.84 12.19
N MET A 57 0.01 40.37 13.38
CA MET A 57 0.39 38.97 13.60
C MET A 57 -0.84 38.12 13.85
N LYS A 58 -1.78 38.62 14.66
CA LYS A 58 -3.00 37.91 15.05
C LYS A 58 -3.90 37.60 13.86
N ASN A 59 -4.15 38.58 12.99
CA ASN A 59 -5.14 38.45 11.92
C ASN A 59 -4.58 37.78 10.65
N ASN A 60 -3.26 37.60 10.57
CA ASN A 60 -2.58 37.00 9.41
C ASN A 60 -1.90 35.69 9.82
N VAL A 61 -0.62 35.75 10.23
CA VAL A 61 0.22 34.56 10.45
C VAL A 61 -0.27 33.62 11.55
N TYR A 62 -0.97 34.13 12.58
CA TYR A 62 -1.52 33.28 13.63
C TYR A 62 -2.67 32.41 13.13
N GLU A 63 -3.62 32.99 12.37
CA GLU A 63 -4.73 32.24 11.77
C GLU A 63 -4.20 31.12 10.88
N GLU A 64 -3.20 31.42 10.04
CA GLU A 64 -2.53 30.43 9.20
C GLU A 64 -1.86 29.31 10.03
N TYR A 65 -1.16 29.69 11.09
CA TYR A 65 -0.48 28.75 11.99
C TYR A 65 -1.46 27.79 12.67
N THR A 66 -2.68 28.23 13.02
CA THR A 66 -3.68 27.38 13.68
C THR A 66 -4.11 26.16 12.86
N GLN A 67 -3.95 26.23 11.54
CA GLN A 67 -4.31 25.16 10.61
C GLN A 67 -3.20 24.11 10.44
N THR A 68 -2.11 24.22 11.20
CA THR A 68 -0.89 23.42 10.99
C THR A 68 -0.69 22.37 12.10
N ILE A 69 0.14 21.36 11.79
CA ILE A 69 0.56 20.36 12.79
C ILE A 69 1.36 20.98 13.94
N HIS A 70 1.98 22.15 13.75
CA HIS A 70 2.67 22.84 14.83
C HIS A 70 1.69 23.44 15.85
N TYR A 71 0.44 23.70 15.45
CA TYR A 71 -0.62 24.12 16.35
C TYR A 71 -1.36 22.94 16.99
N ASN A 72 -1.82 21.97 16.19
CA ASN A 72 -2.60 20.83 16.66
C ASN A 72 -1.94 19.52 16.20
N ASN A 73 -1.43 18.70 17.13
CA ASN A 73 -0.73 17.46 16.82
C ASN A 73 -1.03 16.32 17.79
N ARG A 74 -0.67 15.12 17.36
CA ARG A 74 -0.85 13.85 18.10
C ARG A 74 -0.16 13.78 19.46
N SER A 75 0.84 14.62 19.74
CA SER A 75 1.64 14.57 20.98
C SER A 75 1.15 15.53 22.07
N GLY A 76 0.38 16.55 21.69
CA GLY A 76 0.00 17.65 22.57
C GLY A 76 1.13 18.65 22.88
N VAL A 77 2.34 18.45 22.35
CA VAL A 77 3.47 19.40 22.49
C VAL A 77 3.44 20.38 21.32
N GLN A 78 3.19 21.65 21.61
CA GLN A 78 3.04 22.70 20.61
C GLN A 78 4.35 23.47 20.40
N ALA A 79 4.68 23.79 19.14
CA ALA A 79 5.80 24.68 18.80
C ALA A 79 5.26 26.09 18.53
N VAL A 80 5.44 27.00 19.48
CA VAL A 80 4.87 28.36 19.39
C VAL A 80 5.72 29.27 18.51
N CYS A 81 5.26 30.50 18.24
CA CYS A 81 5.95 31.44 17.35
C CYS A 81 7.44 31.61 17.68
N SER A 82 7.78 31.69 18.96
CA SER A 82 9.16 31.89 19.42
C SER A 82 10.05 30.67 19.21
N ASP A 83 9.52 29.44 19.22
CA ASP A 83 10.32 28.24 18.97
C ASP A 83 10.93 28.24 17.56
N CYS A 84 10.25 28.86 16.59
CA CYS A 84 10.69 28.96 15.20
C CYS A 84 11.39 30.30 14.87
N HIS A 85 10.92 31.42 15.43
CA HIS A 85 11.40 32.76 15.08
C HIS A 85 12.43 33.35 16.04
N VAL A 86 12.57 32.79 17.25
CA VAL A 86 13.48 33.29 18.28
C VAL A 86 14.46 32.18 18.69
N PRO A 87 15.77 32.34 18.46
CA PRO A 87 16.75 31.33 18.87
C PRO A 87 16.69 31.05 20.38
N ARG A 88 16.83 29.78 20.78
CA ARG A 88 16.90 29.40 22.21
C ARG A 88 18.20 29.88 22.87
N GLU A 89 19.31 29.72 22.16
CA GLU A 89 20.66 30.11 22.58
C GLU A 89 20.79 31.62 22.82
N TRP A 90 21.34 32.01 23.98
CA TRP A 90 21.31 33.39 24.49
C TRP A 90 21.88 34.43 23.52
N THR A 91 23.05 34.16 22.93
CA THR A 91 23.73 35.09 22.02
C THR A 91 22.88 35.37 20.79
N TYR A 92 22.33 34.32 20.17
CA TYR A 92 21.51 34.45 18.97
C TYR A 92 20.13 35.01 19.28
N LYS A 93 19.56 34.69 20.46
CA LYS A 93 18.33 35.29 20.98
C LYS A 93 18.48 36.81 21.07
N LEU A 94 19.57 37.29 21.69
CA LEU A 94 19.82 38.71 21.86
C LEU A 94 19.97 39.43 20.51
N ILE A 95 20.73 38.86 19.57
CA ILE A 95 20.87 39.40 18.21
C ILE A 95 19.50 39.52 17.53
N ARG A 96 18.67 38.47 17.60
CA ARG A 96 17.33 38.47 16.98
C ARG A 96 16.39 39.48 17.63
N LYS A 97 16.45 39.63 18.96
CA LYS A 97 15.66 40.63 19.71
C LYS A 97 16.06 42.05 19.35
N ILE A 98 17.36 42.32 19.15
CA ILE A 98 17.84 43.61 18.64
C ILE A 98 17.32 43.85 17.22
N GLN A 99 17.37 42.84 16.34
CA GLN A 99 16.82 42.95 14.98
C GLN A 99 15.30 43.17 14.97
N ALA A 100 14.57 42.54 15.90
CA ALA A 100 13.12 42.66 16.06
C ALA A 100 12.68 44.09 16.40
N SER A 101 13.57 44.97 16.89
CA SER A 101 13.25 46.39 17.09
C SER A 101 12.76 47.08 15.80
N LYS A 102 13.15 46.58 14.62
CA LYS A 102 12.64 47.05 13.33
C LYS A 102 11.16 46.70 13.10
N GLU A 103 10.65 45.64 13.72
CA GLU A 103 9.23 45.26 13.62
C GLU A 103 8.36 46.26 14.40
N VAL A 104 8.86 46.75 15.55
CA VAL A 104 8.23 47.85 16.30
C VAL A 104 8.21 49.13 15.47
N TRP A 105 9.29 49.43 14.76
CA TRP A 105 9.30 50.55 13.82
C TRP A 105 8.25 50.38 12.71
N GLY A 106 8.17 49.19 12.11
CA GLY A 106 7.17 48.85 11.10
C GLY A 106 5.73 49.03 11.59
N LYS A 107 5.46 48.64 12.84
CA LYS A 107 4.19 48.85 13.55
C LYS A 107 3.88 50.34 13.70
N ILE A 108 4.84 51.14 14.18
CA ILE A 108 4.67 52.59 14.37
C ILE A 108 4.41 53.30 13.04
N THR A 109 5.06 52.87 11.96
CA THR A 109 4.89 53.47 10.62
C THR A 109 3.68 52.94 9.85
N GLY A 110 2.99 51.90 10.35
CA GLY A 110 1.86 51.27 9.65
C GLY A 110 2.24 50.58 8.33
N LYS A 111 3.45 49.99 8.25
CA LYS A 111 3.96 49.37 7.01
C LYS A 111 3.15 48.14 6.59
N ILE A 112 2.63 47.39 7.56
CA ILE A 112 1.89 46.11 7.36
C ILE A 112 0.59 46.06 8.21
N ASP A 113 0.00 47.22 8.51
CA ASP A 113 -1.11 47.35 9.47
C ASP A 113 -2.48 46.87 8.96
N THR A 114 -2.59 46.50 7.69
CA THR A 114 -3.76 45.83 7.10
C THR A 114 -3.35 44.51 6.44
N PRO A 115 -4.26 43.55 6.26
CA PRO A 115 -3.98 42.30 5.54
C PRO A 115 -3.40 42.54 4.14
N GLU A 116 -3.92 43.53 3.40
CA GLU A 116 -3.46 43.85 2.05
C GLU A 116 -2.01 44.33 2.05
N LYS A 117 -1.65 45.25 2.97
CA LYS A 117 -0.27 45.72 3.11
C LYS A 117 0.68 44.64 3.62
N PHE A 118 0.18 43.73 4.47
CA PHE A 118 0.94 42.57 4.91
C PHE A 118 1.27 41.67 3.73
N ASP A 119 0.28 41.37 2.89
CA ASP A 119 0.42 40.53 1.70
C ASP A 119 1.34 41.16 0.64
N GLU A 120 1.25 42.48 0.43
CA GLU A 120 2.18 43.24 -0.45
C GLU A 120 3.65 43.04 -0.06
N HIS A 121 3.94 42.87 1.24
CA HIS A 121 5.29 42.69 1.77
C HIS A 121 5.62 41.24 2.16
N ARG A 122 4.69 40.30 1.96
CA ARG A 122 4.81 38.92 2.46
C ARG A 122 6.01 38.21 1.88
N LEU A 123 6.24 38.32 0.57
CA LEU A 123 7.39 37.70 -0.09
C LEU A 123 8.71 38.27 0.44
N GLU A 124 8.80 39.59 0.63
CA GLU A 124 9.99 40.27 1.18
C GLU A 124 10.30 39.78 2.61
N MET A 125 9.26 39.60 3.45
CA MET A 125 9.41 39.10 4.81
C MET A 125 9.78 37.61 4.83
N ALA A 126 9.10 36.79 4.04
CA ALA A 126 9.33 35.36 3.96
C ALA A 126 10.72 35.03 3.42
N ALA A 127 11.18 35.70 2.36
CA ALA A 127 12.51 35.51 1.78
C ALA A 127 13.63 35.82 2.78
N ARG A 128 13.47 36.87 3.60
CA ARG A 128 14.42 37.21 4.66
C ARG A 128 14.48 36.13 5.74
N GLU A 129 13.35 35.60 6.15
CA GLU A 129 13.31 34.53 7.15
C GLU A 129 13.85 33.20 6.60
N TRP A 130 13.55 32.85 5.34
CA TRP A 130 14.16 31.68 4.68
C TRP A 130 15.68 31.81 4.58
N ALA A 131 16.18 32.97 4.16
CA ALA A 131 17.61 33.24 4.10
C ALA A 131 18.27 33.13 5.48
N ARG A 132 17.63 33.66 6.54
CA ARG A 132 18.11 33.52 7.92
C ARG A 132 18.16 32.06 8.34
N MET A 133 17.06 31.33 8.21
CA MET A 133 16.99 29.91 8.59
C MET A 133 17.98 29.06 7.80
N LYS A 134 18.18 29.34 6.51
CA LYS A 134 19.20 28.66 5.71
C LYS A 134 20.60 28.96 6.23
N GLY A 135 20.92 30.23 6.46
CA GLY A 135 22.23 30.67 6.94
C GLY A 135 22.57 30.16 8.34
N THR A 136 21.58 29.78 9.15
CA THR A 136 21.78 29.20 10.49
C THR A 136 21.64 27.67 10.51
N ASN A 137 21.68 27.02 9.34
CA ASN A 137 21.41 25.59 9.20
C ASN A 137 20.13 25.19 9.96
N SER A 138 19.02 25.86 9.68
CA SER A 138 17.69 25.68 10.27
C SER A 138 17.71 25.36 11.77
N ARG A 139 18.58 26.04 12.53
CA ARG A 139 18.82 25.78 13.96
C ARG A 139 17.53 25.65 14.75
N GLU A 140 16.58 26.55 14.48
CA GLU A 140 15.31 26.59 15.21
C GLU A 140 14.46 25.35 14.93
N CYS A 141 14.43 24.84 13.69
CA CYS A 141 13.77 23.58 13.34
C CYS A 141 14.45 22.39 14.05
N ARG A 142 15.78 22.37 14.06
CA ARG A 142 16.58 21.27 14.61
C ARG A 142 16.52 21.12 16.12
N ASN A 143 16.04 22.14 16.84
CA ASN A 143 15.73 22.01 18.27
C ASN A 143 14.69 20.91 18.57
N CYS A 144 13.84 20.59 17.58
CA CYS A 144 12.81 19.55 17.69
C CYS A 144 12.94 18.48 16.59
N HIS A 145 13.53 18.84 15.44
CA HIS A 145 13.67 17.99 14.25
C HIS A 145 15.14 17.83 13.87
N ASP A 146 15.90 17.09 14.67
CA ASP A 146 17.31 16.82 14.39
C ASP A 146 17.50 15.53 13.59
N PHE A 147 18.28 15.60 12.51
CA PHE A 147 18.59 14.45 11.67
C PHE A 147 19.23 13.29 12.46
N ASN A 148 20.01 13.59 13.51
CA ASN A 148 20.68 12.60 14.34
C ASN A 148 19.72 11.80 15.23
N THR A 149 18.51 12.30 15.48
CA THR A 149 17.54 11.67 16.38
C THR A 149 16.22 11.31 15.69
N MET A 150 16.06 11.68 14.41
CA MET A 150 14.96 11.18 13.59
C MET A 150 15.07 9.67 13.41
N MET A 151 13.95 8.98 13.59
CA MET A 151 13.84 7.53 13.35
C MET A 151 13.41 7.28 11.90
N PRO A 152 14.18 6.53 11.10
CA PRO A 152 13.80 6.21 9.72
C PRO A 152 12.53 5.36 9.63
N GLU A 153 12.28 4.48 10.60
CA GLU A 153 11.12 3.58 10.65
C GLU A 153 9.78 4.33 10.64
N ASN A 154 9.75 5.48 11.32
CA ASN A 154 8.54 6.30 11.48
C ASN A 154 8.32 7.31 10.35
N GLN A 155 9.08 7.21 9.26
CA GLN A 155 8.99 8.08 8.10
C GLN A 155 8.45 7.32 6.90
N LYS A 156 7.59 7.98 6.12
CA LYS A 156 7.18 7.49 4.80
C LYS A 156 8.42 7.23 3.93
N PRO A 157 8.46 6.19 3.09
CA PRO A 157 9.63 5.81 2.30
C PRO A 157 10.27 6.98 1.53
N ARG A 158 9.43 7.78 0.85
CA ARG A 158 9.86 8.98 0.13
C ARG A 158 10.54 10.02 1.03
N ALA A 159 9.94 10.33 2.18
CA ALA A 159 10.51 11.30 3.13
C ALA A 159 11.83 10.80 3.70
N ARG A 160 11.90 9.51 4.06
CA ARG A 160 13.11 8.83 4.54
C ARG A 160 14.25 8.98 3.53
N LYS A 161 14.00 8.67 2.25
CA LYS A 161 14.99 8.80 1.18
C LYS A 161 15.44 10.25 0.99
N GLN A 162 14.51 11.21 0.98
CA GLN A 162 14.87 12.63 0.85
C GLN A 162 15.66 13.16 2.05
N HIS A 163 15.36 12.76 3.28
CA HIS A 163 16.16 13.12 4.45
C HIS A 163 17.56 12.50 4.38
N MET A 164 17.69 11.26 3.91
CA MET A 164 18.99 10.64 3.66
C MET A 164 19.82 11.44 2.64
N ASN A 165 19.20 11.83 1.52
CA ASN A 165 19.86 12.65 0.49
C ASN A 165 20.22 14.04 1.04
N ALA A 166 19.34 14.64 1.84
CA ALA A 166 19.59 15.93 2.48
C ALA A 166 20.77 15.89 3.45
N MET A 167 20.91 14.83 4.25
CA MET A 167 22.06 14.63 5.12
C MET A 167 23.37 14.51 4.33
N LYS A 168 23.37 13.69 3.27
CA LYS A 168 24.56 13.47 2.42
C LYS A 168 24.95 14.69 1.58
N ALA A 169 23.96 15.45 1.11
CA ALA A 169 24.21 16.63 0.28
C ALA A 169 24.48 17.90 1.11
N GLY A 170 24.09 17.93 2.38
CA GLY A 170 24.20 19.12 3.25
C GLY A 170 23.06 20.13 3.04
N ASN A 171 21.84 19.64 2.92
CA ASN A 171 20.64 20.48 2.87
C ASN A 171 20.15 20.90 4.27
N THR A 172 19.51 22.06 4.31
CA THR A 172 18.80 22.59 5.48
C THR A 172 17.31 22.26 5.40
N CYS A 173 16.59 22.29 6.52
CA CYS A 173 15.16 21.98 6.55
C CYS A 173 14.36 22.90 5.61
N ILE A 174 14.75 24.18 5.54
CA ILE A 174 14.08 25.20 4.73
C ILE A 174 14.43 25.10 3.23
N ASP A 175 15.40 24.26 2.83
CA ASP A 175 15.62 23.98 1.41
C ASP A 175 14.39 23.27 0.80
N CYS A 176 13.67 22.48 1.60
CA CYS A 176 12.45 21.77 1.19
C CYS A 176 11.16 22.33 1.85
N HIS A 177 11.18 22.65 3.14
CA HIS A 177 9.97 22.97 3.93
C HIS A 177 9.66 24.48 4.01
N LYS A 178 9.67 25.17 2.87
CA LYS A 178 9.27 26.61 2.82
C LYS A 178 7.76 26.74 2.99
N GLY A 179 7.31 27.69 3.81
CA GLY A 179 5.88 27.90 4.06
C GLY A 179 5.23 26.82 4.94
N ILE A 180 6.00 26.17 5.83
CA ILE A 180 5.49 25.07 6.67
C ILE A 180 4.38 25.47 7.65
N ALA A 181 4.38 26.73 8.11
CA ALA A 181 3.43 27.22 9.12
C ALA A 181 2.58 28.41 8.62
N HIS A 182 2.88 28.93 7.44
CA HIS A 182 2.32 30.17 6.90
C HIS A 182 2.12 30.02 5.40
N THR A 183 1.21 30.81 4.82
CA THR A 183 0.90 30.79 3.38
C THR A 183 2.17 30.84 2.55
N ALA A 184 2.36 29.80 1.72
CA ALA A 184 3.55 29.65 0.91
C ALA A 184 3.54 30.68 -0.24
N VAL A 185 4.61 31.47 -0.34
CA VAL A 185 4.82 32.47 -1.40
C VAL A 185 6.11 32.24 -2.18
N HIS A 186 6.76 31.09 -1.99
CA HIS A 186 8.05 30.79 -2.61
C HIS A 186 7.91 30.53 -4.13
N ASP A 187 6.71 30.28 -4.61
CA ASP A 187 6.35 30.16 -6.03
C ASP A 187 6.41 31.50 -6.79
N GLN A 188 6.40 32.63 -6.07
CA GLN A 188 6.55 33.97 -6.63
C GLN A 188 8.02 34.34 -6.93
N LEU A 189 8.98 33.59 -6.38
CA LEU A 189 10.41 33.76 -6.70
C LEU A 189 10.71 33.24 -8.12
N SER A 190 11.70 33.83 -8.78
CA SER A 190 12.22 33.27 -10.03
C SER A 190 12.81 31.88 -9.79
N ASP A 191 12.88 31.07 -10.86
CA ASP A 191 13.48 29.73 -10.79
C ASP A 191 14.93 29.79 -10.30
N GLU A 192 15.69 30.80 -10.77
CA GLU A 192 17.07 31.05 -10.36
C GLU A 192 17.20 31.37 -8.87
N GLU A 193 16.31 32.24 -8.35
CA GLU A 193 16.28 32.57 -6.92
C GLU A 193 15.91 31.34 -6.08
N MET A 194 14.93 30.54 -6.52
CA MET A 194 14.53 29.32 -5.82
C MET A 194 15.62 28.26 -5.82
N GLU A 195 16.33 28.08 -6.94
CA GLU A 195 17.43 27.15 -7.05
C GLU A 195 18.59 27.56 -6.13
N ALA A 196 18.98 28.83 -6.17
CA ALA A 196 20.01 29.37 -5.27
C ALA A 196 19.59 29.23 -3.79
N LEU A 197 18.35 29.59 -3.46
CA LEU A 197 17.82 29.49 -2.10
C LEU A 197 17.67 28.03 -1.64
N SER A 198 17.62 27.05 -2.53
CA SER A 198 17.46 25.64 -2.18
C SER A 198 18.71 24.79 -2.44
N ALA A 199 19.80 25.40 -2.90
CA ALA A 199 21.06 24.73 -3.18
C ALA A 199 21.68 24.14 -1.89
N PRO A 200 22.16 22.89 -1.90
CA PRO A 200 22.83 22.30 -0.74
C PRO A 200 24.11 23.06 -0.36
N ASN A 201 24.49 23.01 0.91
CA ASN A 201 25.81 23.43 1.38
C ASN A 201 26.60 22.17 1.76
N PRO A 202 27.59 21.74 0.96
CA PRO A 202 28.40 20.55 1.24
C PRO A 202 29.10 20.56 2.61
N GLU A 203 29.39 21.72 3.19
CA GLU A 203 29.98 21.84 4.53
C GLU A 203 29.04 21.38 5.65
N LEU A 204 27.73 21.30 5.36
CA LEU A 204 26.71 20.82 6.29
C LEU A 204 26.36 19.34 6.07
N ALA A 205 27.05 18.66 5.13
CA ALA A 205 26.85 17.24 4.90
C ALA A 205 27.29 16.44 6.14
N ILE A 206 26.51 15.45 6.52
CA ILE A 206 26.79 14.55 7.64
C ILE A 206 26.68 13.10 7.19
N ASP A 207 27.45 12.24 7.84
CA ASP A 207 27.29 10.79 7.72
C ASP A 207 25.95 10.34 8.31
N LEU A 208 25.47 9.18 7.85
CA LEU A 208 24.22 8.64 8.36
C LEU A 208 24.37 8.24 9.84
N PRO A 209 23.43 8.67 10.71
CA PRO A 209 23.46 8.28 12.12
C PRO A 209 23.36 6.76 12.31
N PRO A 210 23.86 6.20 13.43
CA PRO A 210 23.91 4.75 13.64
C PRO A 210 22.57 4.02 13.48
N GLN A 211 21.46 4.63 13.92
CA GLN A 211 20.12 4.05 13.75
C GLN A 211 19.69 3.98 12.29
N TRP A 212 20.10 4.93 11.45
CA TRP A 212 19.85 4.88 10.00
C TRP A 212 20.66 3.78 9.33
N VAL A 213 21.93 3.64 9.70
CA VAL A 213 22.78 2.55 9.20
C VAL A 213 22.21 1.19 9.61
N ALA A 214 21.80 1.03 10.87
CA ALA A 214 21.20 -0.19 11.38
C ALA A 214 19.86 -0.51 10.68
N PHE A 215 19.04 0.50 10.43
CA PHE A 215 17.79 0.35 9.71
C PHE A 215 18.02 -0.14 8.27
N LEU A 216 18.93 0.50 7.53
CA LEU A 216 19.25 0.12 6.16
C LEU A 216 19.85 -1.29 6.08
N ALA A 217 20.68 -1.67 7.05
CA ALA A 217 21.22 -3.03 7.12
C ALA A 217 20.11 -4.08 7.33
N LYS A 218 19.11 -3.78 8.16
CA LYS A 218 17.93 -4.66 8.34
C LYS A 218 17.09 -4.76 7.07
N GLU A 219 16.85 -3.63 6.38
CA GLU A 219 16.14 -3.65 5.10
C GLU A 219 16.91 -4.47 4.05
N GLU A 220 18.23 -4.37 4.01
CA GLU A 220 19.08 -5.16 3.12
C GLU A 220 19.04 -6.65 3.46
N GLU A 221 19.09 -7.02 4.74
CA GLU A 221 18.95 -8.40 5.21
C GLU A 221 17.57 -8.99 4.85
N GLU A 222 16.49 -8.22 5.05
CA GLU A 222 15.14 -8.65 4.70
C GLU A 222 14.99 -8.84 3.19
N LYS A 223 15.52 -7.91 2.38
CA LYS A 223 15.57 -8.04 0.92
C LYS A 223 16.36 -9.28 0.50
N ALA A 224 17.51 -9.53 1.12
CA ALA A 224 18.32 -10.71 0.86
C ALA A 224 17.60 -12.01 1.24
N ARG A 225 16.86 -12.03 2.35
CA ARG A 225 16.03 -13.18 2.76
C ARG A 225 14.90 -13.44 1.76
N LYS A 226 14.11 -12.42 1.41
CA LYS A 226 13.05 -12.51 0.39
C LYS A 226 13.59 -13.00 -0.95
N LYS A 227 14.75 -12.48 -1.36
CA LYS A 227 15.47 -12.91 -2.56
C LYS A 227 15.88 -14.39 -2.48
N ALA A 228 16.42 -14.84 -1.34
CA ALA A 228 16.79 -16.24 -1.13
C ALA A 228 15.57 -17.17 -1.15
N GLU A 229 14.46 -16.77 -0.55
CA GLU A 229 13.19 -17.50 -0.60
C GLU A 229 12.65 -17.62 -2.03
N GLN A 230 12.67 -16.53 -2.81
CA GLN A 230 12.28 -16.55 -4.22
C GLN A 230 13.19 -17.46 -5.06
N LYS A 231 14.51 -17.39 -4.84
CA LYS A 231 15.48 -18.28 -5.50
C LYS A 231 15.21 -19.74 -5.16
N ALA A 232 14.98 -20.05 -3.88
CA ALA A 232 14.66 -21.42 -3.44
C ALA A 232 13.35 -21.93 -4.04
N LYS A 233 12.30 -21.09 -4.10
CA LYS A 233 11.02 -21.41 -4.76
C LYS A 233 11.22 -21.69 -6.25
N ALA A 234 11.98 -20.86 -6.96
CA ALA A 234 12.28 -21.06 -8.37
C ALA A 234 13.09 -22.34 -8.62
N GLU A 235 14.07 -22.66 -7.76
CA GLU A 235 14.87 -23.87 -7.87
C GLU A 235 14.06 -25.14 -7.56
N ALA A 236 13.21 -25.10 -6.54
CA ALA A 236 12.26 -26.18 -6.22
C ALA A 236 11.29 -26.42 -7.39
N ALA A 237 10.79 -25.35 -8.02
CA ALA A 237 9.94 -25.45 -9.20
C ALA A 237 10.68 -26.04 -10.41
N LYS A 238 11.95 -25.66 -10.65
CA LYS A 238 12.80 -26.30 -11.69
C LYS A 238 12.95 -27.81 -11.44
N ILE A 239 13.14 -28.23 -10.20
CA ILE A 239 13.24 -29.65 -9.83
C ILE A 239 11.90 -30.37 -10.03
N ALA A 240 10.77 -29.75 -9.66
CA ALA A 240 9.45 -30.30 -9.86
C ALA A 240 9.11 -30.46 -11.35
N ALA A 241 9.44 -29.45 -12.18
CA ALA A 241 9.28 -29.51 -13.63
C ALA A 241 10.12 -30.63 -14.26
N ALA A 242 11.37 -30.81 -13.82
CA ALA A 242 12.23 -31.91 -14.28
C ALA A 242 11.67 -33.30 -13.91
N LYS A 243 11.07 -33.44 -12.71
CA LYS A 243 10.38 -34.68 -12.31
C LYS A 243 9.12 -34.93 -13.15
N ALA A 244 8.29 -33.91 -13.35
CA ALA A 244 7.10 -34.00 -14.19
C ALA A 244 7.46 -34.35 -15.65
N LYS A 245 8.58 -33.85 -16.16
CA LYS A 245 9.15 -34.23 -17.47
C LYS A 245 9.51 -35.72 -17.50
N ALA A 246 10.27 -36.22 -16.52
CA ALA A 246 10.63 -37.63 -16.44
C ALA A 246 9.39 -38.54 -16.38
N GLU A 247 8.35 -38.13 -15.65
CA GLU A 247 7.07 -38.85 -15.58
C GLU A 247 6.29 -38.81 -16.91
N ARG A 248 6.27 -37.66 -17.60
CA ARG A 248 5.64 -37.54 -18.93
C ARG A 248 6.38 -38.36 -19.99
N GLU A 249 7.72 -38.37 -19.97
CA GLU A 249 8.54 -39.19 -20.87
C GLU A 249 8.36 -40.68 -20.58
N ALA A 250 8.26 -41.09 -19.31
CA ALA A 250 7.94 -42.46 -18.92
C ALA A 250 6.54 -42.88 -19.41
N LYS A 251 5.51 -42.03 -19.23
CA LYS A 251 4.15 -42.29 -19.72
C LYS A 251 4.07 -42.32 -21.26
N LYS A 252 4.86 -41.49 -21.94
CA LYS A 252 4.94 -41.48 -23.42
C LYS A 252 5.65 -42.72 -23.96
N ALA A 253 6.64 -43.25 -23.25
CA ALA A 253 7.26 -44.54 -23.55
C ALA A 253 6.29 -45.72 -23.34
N GLU A 254 5.38 -45.64 -22.36
CA GLU A 254 4.29 -46.60 -22.15
C GLU A 254 3.20 -46.51 -23.24
N GLN A 255 2.79 -45.30 -23.64
CA GLN A 255 1.73 -45.08 -24.64
C GLN A 255 2.19 -45.34 -26.09
N ALA A 256 3.48 -45.24 -26.39
CA ALA A 256 4.03 -45.62 -27.71
C ALA A 256 3.88 -47.13 -28.02
N ALA A 257 3.50 -47.96 -27.04
CA ALA A 257 3.23 -49.38 -27.23
C ALA A 257 1.81 -49.70 -27.75
N SER A 258 0.90 -48.72 -27.85
CA SER A 258 -0.45 -48.99 -28.40
C SER A 258 -1.13 -47.77 -29.02
N ALA A 259 -1.35 -47.88 -30.35
CA ALA A 259 -2.34 -47.20 -31.19
C ALA A 259 -1.96 -45.90 -31.92
N PRO A 260 -2.57 -45.66 -33.12
CA PRO A 260 -2.12 -44.66 -34.08
C PRO A 260 -2.82 -43.29 -33.94
N MET A 261 -2.16 -42.31 -34.57
CA MET A 261 -2.35 -40.86 -34.50
C MET A 261 -3.73 -40.36 -34.97
N ALA A 262 -4.40 -39.59 -34.11
CA ALA A 262 -5.51 -38.70 -34.49
C ALA A 262 -5.09 -37.24 -34.29
N ALA A 263 -5.47 -36.37 -35.23
CA ALA A 263 -5.09 -34.96 -35.27
C ALA A 263 -5.83 -34.10 -34.23
N ALA A 264 -5.10 -33.18 -33.61
CA ALA A 264 -5.59 -32.24 -32.60
C ALA A 264 -6.02 -30.88 -33.23
N PRO A 265 -6.96 -30.13 -32.60
CA PRO A 265 -7.36 -28.80 -33.05
C PRO A 265 -6.35 -27.70 -32.65
N ALA A 266 -6.39 -26.57 -33.35
CA ALA A 266 -5.40 -25.49 -33.31
C ALA A 266 -5.87 -24.20 -32.60
N GLY A 267 -4.94 -23.53 -31.90
CA GLY A 267 -4.90 -22.07 -31.69
C GLY A 267 -5.41 -21.53 -30.35
N GLY A 268 -4.50 -21.36 -29.37
CA GLY A 268 -4.78 -20.73 -28.05
C GLY A 268 -3.88 -21.20 -26.89
N GLY A 269 -2.76 -21.86 -27.19
CA GLY A 269 -1.89 -22.46 -26.17
C GLY A 269 -0.85 -21.47 -25.62
N SER A 270 -0.53 -21.65 -24.33
CA SER A 270 0.57 -20.97 -23.66
C SER A 270 1.93 -21.29 -24.31
N PHE A 271 2.87 -20.34 -24.29
CA PHE A 271 4.20 -20.53 -24.89
C PHE A 271 5.15 -21.39 -24.04
N VAL A 272 5.02 -21.32 -22.72
CA VAL A 272 5.86 -22.02 -21.72
C VAL A 272 4.99 -22.49 -20.56
N ASP A 273 5.53 -23.33 -19.69
CA ASP A 273 4.88 -23.64 -18.41
C ASP A 273 5.17 -22.54 -17.37
N TRP A 274 4.12 -21.80 -16.98
CA TRP A 274 4.23 -20.66 -16.04
C TRP A 274 4.09 -21.04 -14.57
N SER A 275 3.86 -22.31 -14.24
CA SER A 275 3.64 -22.78 -12.85
C SER A 275 4.85 -22.53 -11.94
N GLY A 276 6.07 -22.57 -12.50
CA GLY A 276 7.32 -22.32 -11.78
C GLY A 276 7.91 -20.92 -11.92
N VAL A 277 7.23 -20.02 -12.63
CA VAL A 277 7.74 -18.69 -12.94
C VAL A 277 7.21 -17.68 -11.91
N PRO A 278 8.08 -16.99 -11.15
CA PRO A 278 7.65 -16.03 -10.16
C PRO A 278 6.94 -14.85 -10.83
N ALA A 279 5.85 -14.40 -10.20
CA ALA A 279 5.12 -13.20 -10.60
C ALA A 279 5.65 -11.97 -9.84
N ARG A 280 5.58 -10.82 -10.51
CA ARG A 280 5.80 -9.49 -9.95
C ARG A 280 4.58 -8.64 -10.26
N ASP A 281 3.89 -8.16 -9.24
CA ASP A 281 2.70 -7.34 -9.41
C ASP A 281 3.08 -5.88 -9.63
N ILE A 282 2.85 -5.34 -10.82
CA ILE A 282 3.17 -3.98 -11.21
C ILE A 282 1.88 -3.21 -11.47
N THR A 283 1.66 -2.14 -10.72
CA THR A 283 0.52 -1.25 -10.93
C THR A 283 0.86 -0.22 -11.99
N LEU A 284 0.08 -0.19 -13.07
CA LEU A 284 0.11 0.86 -14.07
C LEU A 284 -0.82 1.98 -13.62
N PHE A 285 -0.48 3.21 -13.95
CA PHE A 285 -1.30 4.37 -13.63
C PHE A 285 -1.54 5.22 -14.87
N TYR A 286 -2.66 5.94 -14.87
CA TYR A 286 -2.97 6.91 -15.89
C TYR A 286 -2.12 8.19 -15.68
N PRO A 287 -1.23 8.56 -16.62
CA PRO A 287 -0.27 9.63 -16.39
C PRO A 287 -0.79 11.03 -16.75
N GLY A 288 -1.94 11.14 -17.41
CA GLY A 288 -2.46 12.43 -17.89
C GLY A 288 -1.50 13.12 -18.87
N GLU A 289 -1.18 14.38 -18.61
CA GLU A 289 -0.25 15.22 -19.37
C GLU A 289 1.18 15.23 -18.79
N ALA A 290 1.53 14.24 -17.95
CA ALA A 290 2.85 14.15 -17.35
C ALA A 290 3.95 13.87 -18.40
N SER A 291 4.84 14.85 -18.61
CA SER A 291 6.00 14.70 -19.51
C SER A 291 7.32 14.58 -18.74
N ILE A 292 8.39 14.17 -19.45
CA ILE A 292 9.74 14.16 -18.90
C ILE A 292 10.21 15.59 -18.55
N GLU A 293 9.81 16.61 -19.31
CA GLU A 293 10.11 18.01 -18.97
C GLU A 293 9.49 18.41 -17.64
N TRP A 294 8.22 18.06 -17.41
CA TRP A 294 7.56 18.33 -16.13
C TRP A 294 8.28 17.63 -14.98
N THR A 295 8.68 16.38 -15.16
CA THR A 295 9.45 15.59 -14.18
C THR A 295 10.78 16.28 -13.82
N LEU A 296 11.43 16.89 -14.81
CA LEU A 296 12.66 17.69 -14.66
C LEU A 296 12.42 19.14 -14.20
N GLY A 297 11.20 19.43 -13.72
CA GLY A 297 10.79 20.70 -13.15
C GLY A 297 10.40 21.74 -14.19
N GLY A 298 9.94 21.31 -15.37
CA GLY A 298 9.22 22.11 -16.35
C GLY A 298 7.87 22.60 -15.79
N LYS A 299 7.32 23.63 -16.42
CA LYS A 299 6.07 24.24 -15.96
C LYS A 299 4.86 23.43 -16.42
N HIS A 300 3.92 23.20 -15.52
CA HIS A 300 2.59 22.68 -15.84
C HIS A 300 1.53 23.52 -15.11
N LYS A 301 0.30 23.56 -15.62
CA LYS A 301 -0.82 24.34 -15.04
C LYS A 301 -1.08 23.97 -13.58
N THR A 302 -0.92 22.70 -13.22
CA THR A 302 -1.16 22.17 -11.87
C THR A 302 0.08 22.21 -10.95
N GLY A 303 1.15 22.89 -11.35
CA GLY A 303 2.39 23.05 -10.60
C GLY A 303 3.57 22.23 -11.15
N LYS A 304 4.73 22.37 -10.51
CA LYS A 304 5.98 21.68 -10.89
C LYS A 304 6.14 20.36 -10.15
N HIS A 305 6.83 19.41 -10.77
CA HIS A 305 7.23 18.18 -10.08
C HIS A 305 8.34 18.45 -9.04
N GLY A 306 8.16 17.93 -7.82
CA GLY A 306 9.13 18.09 -6.73
C GLY A 306 10.36 17.16 -6.81
N GLY A 307 10.34 16.15 -7.68
CA GLY A 307 11.38 15.10 -7.77
C GLY A 307 12.55 15.41 -8.69
N GLY A 308 12.55 16.51 -9.44
CA GLY A 308 13.55 16.77 -10.49
C GLY A 308 15.01 16.82 -9.98
N ARG A 309 15.25 17.17 -8.71
CA ARG A 309 16.58 17.11 -8.10
C ARG A 309 17.02 15.68 -7.83
N ALA A 310 16.16 14.90 -7.17
CA ALA A 310 16.41 13.49 -6.84
C ALA A 310 16.68 12.67 -8.11
N PHE A 311 15.89 12.90 -9.15
CA PHE A 311 16.05 12.28 -10.46
C PHE A 311 17.43 12.57 -11.09
N LYS A 312 17.88 13.83 -11.03
CA LYS A 312 19.20 14.22 -11.55
C LYS A 312 20.36 13.63 -10.75
N SER A 313 20.17 13.42 -9.45
CA SER A 313 21.15 12.72 -8.60
C SER A 313 21.16 11.20 -8.77
N GLY A 314 20.30 10.64 -9.63
CA GLY A 314 20.29 9.21 -9.98
C GLY A 314 19.17 8.40 -9.35
N ASP A 315 18.24 9.02 -8.60
CA ASP A 315 17.08 8.29 -8.08
C ASP A 315 16.13 7.91 -9.21
N ARG A 316 15.63 6.66 -9.18
CA ARG A 316 14.66 6.17 -10.16
C ARG A 316 13.24 6.53 -9.74
N CYS A 317 12.33 6.60 -10.71
CA CYS A 317 10.92 6.86 -10.41
C CYS A 317 10.32 5.77 -9.50
N ALA A 318 10.63 4.48 -9.78
CA ALA A 318 10.19 3.35 -8.96
C ALA A 318 10.63 3.46 -7.50
N ASP A 319 11.85 3.93 -7.22
CA ASP A 319 12.35 4.06 -5.85
C ASP A 319 11.54 5.06 -4.98
N CYS A 320 10.73 5.92 -5.60
CA CYS A 320 9.92 6.92 -4.91
C CYS A 320 8.41 6.69 -5.07
N HIS A 321 7.98 6.07 -6.16
CA HIS A 321 6.57 6.05 -6.58
C HIS A 321 5.95 4.65 -6.68
N ASP A 322 6.71 3.55 -6.55
CA ASP A 322 6.19 2.18 -6.77
C ASP A 322 4.91 1.89 -5.98
N GLU A 323 4.91 2.27 -4.70
CA GLU A 323 3.80 2.03 -3.76
C GLU A 323 2.67 3.08 -3.83
N GLU A 324 2.81 4.16 -4.61
CA GLU A 324 1.79 5.23 -4.72
C GLU A 324 1.21 5.40 -6.12
N THR A 325 1.54 4.50 -7.06
CA THR A 325 1.08 4.55 -8.47
C THR A 325 -0.45 4.59 -8.60
N ALA A 326 -1.18 3.80 -7.81
CA ALA A 326 -2.65 3.80 -7.82
C ALA A 326 -3.23 5.18 -7.44
N ASP A 327 -2.75 5.76 -6.34
CA ASP A 327 -3.15 7.08 -5.87
C ASP A 327 -2.78 8.18 -6.87
N MET A 328 -1.61 8.06 -7.52
CA MET A 328 -1.20 8.99 -8.57
C MET A 328 -2.19 8.99 -9.73
N GLY A 329 -2.54 7.80 -10.23
CA GLY A 329 -3.52 7.64 -11.30
C GLY A 329 -4.89 8.20 -10.92
N GLN A 330 -5.31 8.00 -9.67
CA GLN A 330 -6.60 8.50 -9.19
C GLN A 330 -6.66 10.03 -9.19
N LYS A 331 -5.57 10.71 -8.82
CA LYS A 331 -5.48 12.18 -8.89
C LYS A 331 -5.56 12.73 -10.31
N MET A 332 -5.13 11.95 -11.31
CA MET A 332 -5.25 12.35 -12.71
C MET A 332 -6.69 12.21 -13.18
N VAL A 333 -7.34 11.06 -12.94
CA VAL A 333 -8.72 10.85 -13.40
C VAL A 333 -9.76 11.65 -12.62
N THR A 334 -9.43 12.25 -11.47
CA THR A 334 -10.30 13.23 -10.80
C THR A 334 -10.05 14.67 -11.23
N GLY A 335 -9.01 14.92 -12.04
CA GLY A 335 -8.59 16.26 -12.46
C GLY A 335 -7.88 17.06 -11.36
N GLU A 336 -7.54 16.44 -10.23
CA GLU A 336 -6.78 17.09 -9.16
C GLU A 336 -5.38 17.51 -9.65
N LYS A 337 -4.76 16.69 -10.51
CA LYS A 337 -3.41 16.90 -11.06
C LYS A 337 -3.33 16.48 -12.52
N LEU A 338 -2.48 17.17 -13.29
CA LEU A 338 -1.98 16.83 -14.65
C LEU A 338 -2.99 16.38 -15.73
N GLU A 339 -4.30 16.37 -15.48
CA GLU A 339 -5.31 16.11 -16.50
C GLU A 339 -6.42 17.17 -16.40
N PRO A 340 -6.38 18.21 -17.23
CA PRO A 340 -7.46 19.19 -17.28
C PRO A 340 -8.72 18.64 -17.96
N ASN A 341 -8.59 17.62 -18.83
CA ASN A 341 -9.69 17.06 -19.62
C ASN A 341 -9.98 15.63 -19.16
N VAL A 342 -10.62 15.51 -18.00
CA VAL A 342 -10.95 14.22 -17.39
C VAL A 342 -11.89 13.41 -18.30
N ILE A 343 -11.53 12.14 -18.54
CA ILE A 343 -12.38 11.18 -19.25
C ILE A 343 -13.31 10.52 -18.23
N ALA A 344 -14.62 10.75 -18.38
CA ALA A 344 -15.63 10.18 -17.50
C ALA A 344 -15.53 8.64 -17.47
N GLY A 345 -15.50 8.08 -16.26
CA GLY A 345 -15.44 6.64 -16.02
C GLY A 345 -14.06 5.99 -16.24
N LYS A 346 -13.03 6.76 -16.65
CA LYS A 346 -11.69 6.18 -16.83
C LYS A 346 -11.09 5.78 -15.48
N ARG A 347 -10.63 4.54 -15.37
CA ARG A 347 -9.94 4.07 -14.16
C ARG A 347 -8.59 4.74 -13.98
N GLY A 348 -8.21 5.05 -12.74
CA GLY A 348 -6.93 5.66 -12.43
C GLY A 348 -5.73 4.72 -12.61
N ALA A 349 -5.91 3.42 -12.37
CA ALA A 349 -4.82 2.46 -12.34
C ALA A 349 -5.25 1.04 -12.76
N ILE A 350 -4.27 0.22 -13.13
CA ILE A 350 -4.42 -1.19 -13.51
C ILE A 350 -3.40 -2.01 -12.70
N PRO A 351 -3.84 -2.91 -11.79
CA PRO A 351 -2.93 -3.90 -11.22
C PRO A 351 -2.61 -4.95 -12.28
N VAL A 352 -1.33 -5.17 -12.57
CA VAL A 352 -0.89 -6.15 -13.58
C VAL A 352 0.10 -7.13 -12.95
N SER A 353 -0.23 -8.42 -12.99
CA SER A 353 0.74 -9.46 -12.64
C SER A 353 1.65 -9.76 -13.82
N VAL A 354 2.97 -9.64 -13.63
CA VAL A 354 3.97 -9.83 -14.68
C VAL A 354 4.84 -11.04 -14.36
N LYS A 355 4.94 -11.98 -15.30
CA LYS A 355 5.86 -13.11 -15.26
C LYS A 355 6.84 -13.03 -16.43
N ALA A 356 8.10 -13.37 -16.18
CA ALA A 356 9.12 -13.41 -17.20
C ALA A 356 9.85 -14.76 -17.18
N ALA A 357 10.05 -15.34 -18.35
CA ALA A 357 10.79 -16.59 -18.51
C ALA A 357 11.69 -16.54 -19.74
N HIS A 358 12.65 -17.46 -19.84
CA HIS A 358 13.49 -17.59 -21.03
C HIS A 358 13.83 -19.04 -21.35
N ASP A 359 14.17 -19.28 -22.61
CA ASP A 359 14.95 -20.45 -23.02
C ASP A 359 16.27 -20.00 -23.67
N ALA A 360 16.96 -20.90 -24.37
CA ALA A 360 18.23 -20.57 -25.02
C ALA A 360 18.10 -19.51 -26.13
N ASP A 361 16.90 -19.34 -26.69
CA ASP A 361 16.66 -18.58 -27.91
C ASP A 361 15.65 -17.43 -27.73
N ASN A 362 14.80 -17.46 -26.70
CA ASN A 362 13.64 -16.59 -26.56
C ASN A 362 13.45 -16.05 -25.13
N LEU A 363 12.96 -14.81 -25.06
CA LEU A 363 12.32 -14.22 -23.91
C LEU A 363 10.80 -14.44 -24.00
N TYR A 364 10.20 -14.80 -22.88
CA TYR A 364 8.76 -14.93 -22.70
C TYR A 364 8.29 -13.96 -21.63
N LEU A 365 7.21 -13.22 -21.90
CA LEU A 365 6.57 -12.34 -20.93
C LEU A 365 5.09 -12.68 -20.86
N ARG A 366 4.53 -12.67 -19.66
CA ARG A 366 3.10 -12.86 -19.43
C ARG A 366 2.57 -11.76 -18.53
N PHE A 367 1.46 -11.17 -18.95
CA PHE A 367 0.78 -10.06 -18.30
C PHE A 367 -0.67 -10.46 -18.01
N GLU A 368 -1.10 -10.28 -16.77
CA GLU A 368 -2.45 -10.64 -16.32
C GLU A 368 -3.09 -9.45 -15.59
N TRP A 369 -4.28 -9.02 -16.01
CA TRP A 369 -4.98 -7.89 -15.38
C TRP A 369 -6.50 -7.92 -15.57
N PRO A 370 -7.29 -7.33 -14.66
CA PRO A 370 -8.75 -7.31 -14.77
C PRO A 370 -9.23 -6.41 -15.91
N ASP A 371 -10.22 -6.91 -16.64
CA ASP A 371 -10.92 -6.23 -17.73
C ASP A 371 -11.93 -5.19 -17.19
N THR A 372 -12.33 -4.26 -18.05
CA THR A 372 -13.34 -3.23 -17.76
C THR A 372 -14.49 -3.38 -18.76
N THR A 373 -15.68 -3.77 -18.29
CA THR A 373 -16.82 -4.10 -19.18
C THR A 373 -17.39 -2.88 -19.91
N GLU A 374 -17.20 -1.67 -19.37
CA GLU A 374 -17.70 -0.42 -19.92
C GLU A 374 -16.57 0.45 -20.48
N SER A 375 -16.74 0.98 -21.69
CA SER A 375 -15.75 1.91 -22.27
C SER A 375 -15.87 3.30 -21.65
N SER A 376 -14.77 3.86 -21.16
CA SER A 376 -14.73 5.26 -20.74
C SER A 376 -14.73 6.21 -21.93
N GLY A 377 -15.74 7.09 -22.04
CA GLY A 377 -15.81 8.13 -23.08
C GLY A 377 -15.97 7.60 -24.52
N ASP A 378 -15.59 8.43 -25.50
CA ASP A 378 -15.64 8.09 -26.92
C ASP A 378 -14.51 7.12 -27.31
N LYS A 379 -14.82 6.14 -28.17
CA LYS A 379 -13.84 5.16 -28.66
C LYS A 379 -12.81 5.82 -29.57
N MET A 380 -11.62 6.11 -29.04
CA MET A 380 -10.53 6.76 -29.78
C MET A 380 -9.89 5.83 -30.83
N ASP A 381 -9.90 4.53 -30.57
CA ASP A 381 -9.46 3.47 -31.47
C ASP A 381 -10.55 2.40 -31.55
N PRO A 382 -11.57 2.57 -32.41
CA PRO A 382 -12.70 1.63 -32.48
C PRO A 382 -12.31 0.21 -32.88
N ALA A 383 -11.12 0.02 -33.49
CA ALA A 383 -10.64 -1.28 -33.96
C ALA A 383 -10.02 -2.11 -32.83
N ASN A 384 -9.52 -1.46 -31.78
CA ASN A 384 -8.81 -2.14 -30.68
C ASN A 384 -9.29 -1.63 -29.33
N ARG A 385 -9.99 -2.50 -28.60
CA ARG A 385 -10.34 -2.28 -27.20
C ARG A 385 -9.08 -2.27 -26.34
N ILE A 386 -8.18 -3.22 -26.59
CA ILE A 386 -6.94 -3.39 -25.83
C ILE A 386 -5.72 -3.35 -26.76
N LYS A 387 -4.73 -2.53 -26.38
CA LYS A 387 -3.36 -2.63 -26.89
C LYS A 387 -2.40 -2.69 -25.72
N ILE A 388 -1.45 -3.60 -25.75
CA ILE A 388 -0.37 -3.68 -24.78
C ILE A 388 0.97 -3.54 -25.49
N ALA A 389 1.87 -2.75 -24.91
CA ALA A 389 3.22 -2.58 -25.43
C ALA A 389 4.25 -2.59 -24.31
N PHE A 390 5.42 -3.18 -24.55
CA PHE A 390 6.56 -3.07 -23.65
C PHE A 390 7.77 -2.52 -24.38
N MET A 391 8.66 -1.87 -23.65
CA MET A 391 9.92 -1.34 -24.16
C MET A 391 11.11 -1.94 -23.44
N LEU A 392 12.21 -2.08 -24.17
CA LEU A 392 13.51 -2.51 -23.68
C LEU A 392 14.57 -1.48 -24.07
N SER A 393 15.52 -1.22 -23.17
CA SER A 393 16.70 -0.40 -23.49
C SER A 393 17.90 -0.77 -22.63
N SER A 394 19.09 -0.35 -23.06
CA SER A 394 20.29 -0.39 -22.24
C SER A 394 20.48 0.94 -21.48
N ASP A 395 21.44 0.99 -20.56
CA ASP A 395 21.81 2.23 -19.86
C ASP A 395 22.59 3.21 -20.76
N ALA A 396 22.82 2.88 -22.04
CA ALA A 396 23.40 3.79 -23.02
C ALA A 396 22.43 4.90 -23.44
N VAL A 397 21.13 4.74 -23.19
CA VAL A 397 20.10 5.73 -23.47
C VAL A 397 19.91 6.66 -22.27
N GLU A 398 19.95 7.97 -22.50
CA GLU A 398 19.82 8.99 -21.47
C GLU A 398 18.52 8.82 -20.69
N TYR A 399 18.66 8.73 -19.37
CA TYR A 399 17.58 8.50 -18.40
C TYR A 399 16.84 7.16 -18.48
N ALA A 400 17.18 6.25 -19.40
CA ALA A 400 16.53 4.95 -19.47
C ALA A 400 16.65 4.18 -18.15
N ASP A 401 17.80 4.32 -17.48
CA ASP A 401 18.14 3.72 -16.19
C ASP A 401 17.18 4.09 -15.04
N ARG A 402 16.53 5.25 -15.14
CA ARG A 402 15.76 5.88 -14.06
C ARG A 402 14.31 6.23 -14.40
N ALA A 403 14.06 6.57 -15.66
CA ALA A 403 12.74 6.92 -16.20
C ALA A 403 12.08 5.73 -16.92
N GLY A 404 12.87 4.77 -17.42
CA GLY A 404 12.36 3.73 -18.32
C GLY A 404 11.67 4.36 -19.54
N CYS A 405 10.48 3.85 -19.88
CA CYS A 405 9.68 4.32 -21.01
C CYS A 405 9.34 5.81 -20.96
N TRP A 406 9.37 6.44 -19.78
CA TRP A 406 9.06 7.86 -19.58
C TRP A 406 10.04 8.80 -20.25
N GLY A 407 11.29 8.36 -20.48
CA GLY A 407 12.30 9.15 -21.18
C GLY A 407 11.89 9.54 -22.61
N THR A 408 10.85 8.88 -23.16
CA THR A 408 10.34 9.11 -24.52
C THR A 408 9.07 9.97 -24.58
N CYS A 409 8.51 10.34 -23.43
CA CYS A 409 7.25 11.09 -23.35
C CYS A 409 7.53 12.59 -23.15
N HIS A 410 7.40 13.36 -24.22
CA HIS A 410 7.71 14.78 -24.24
C HIS A 410 6.46 15.68 -24.29
N ALA A 411 6.59 16.89 -23.77
CA ALA A 411 5.51 17.88 -23.71
C ALA A 411 5.00 18.33 -25.10
N ASP A 412 5.81 18.17 -26.15
CA ASP A 412 5.53 18.52 -27.54
C ASP A 412 5.10 17.34 -28.41
N ALA A 413 4.87 16.16 -27.82
CA ALA A 413 4.30 15.04 -28.55
C ALA A 413 2.83 15.29 -28.89
N ASP A 414 2.33 14.64 -29.95
CA ASP A 414 0.93 14.78 -30.36
C ASP A 414 -0.03 14.52 -29.20
N SER A 415 -1.09 15.32 -29.11
CA SER A 415 -2.09 15.33 -28.04
C SER A 415 -1.62 15.84 -26.67
N MET A 416 -0.34 16.24 -26.53
CA MET A 416 0.19 16.88 -25.32
C MET A 416 -0.01 18.41 -25.35
N PRO A 417 0.09 19.12 -24.20
CA PRO A 417 -0.29 20.54 -24.12
C PRO A 417 0.55 21.52 -24.93
N PHE A 418 1.70 21.10 -25.45
CA PHE A 418 2.62 21.93 -26.23
C PHE A 418 2.87 21.34 -27.62
N ASP A 419 1.92 20.56 -28.13
CA ASP A 419 1.97 20.00 -29.47
C ASP A 419 2.07 21.12 -30.52
N PRO A 420 3.05 21.05 -31.45
CA PRO A 420 3.21 22.07 -32.47
C PRO A 420 2.15 21.92 -33.56
N GLU A 421 1.37 22.97 -33.81
CA GLU A 421 0.31 22.97 -34.82
C GLU A 421 0.81 22.48 -36.20
N GLY A 422 0.11 21.49 -36.75
CA GLY A 422 0.37 20.96 -38.09
C GLY A 422 1.62 20.09 -38.22
N GLN A 423 2.24 19.70 -37.10
CA GLN A 423 3.31 18.71 -37.06
C GLN A 423 2.79 17.42 -36.43
N GLU A 424 3.31 16.28 -36.88
CA GLU A 424 3.05 14.97 -36.26
C GLU A 424 4.31 14.58 -35.47
N VAL A 425 4.31 14.86 -34.17
CA VAL A 425 5.44 14.61 -33.27
C VAL A 425 5.17 13.34 -32.47
N THR A 426 5.84 12.27 -32.85
CA THR A 426 5.81 11.01 -32.09
C THR A 426 6.85 11.00 -30.97
N LYS A 427 6.91 9.90 -30.20
CA LYS A 427 7.91 9.70 -29.16
C LYS A 427 9.33 9.75 -29.73
N TYR A 428 10.25 10.40 -29.03
CA TYR A 428 11.66 10.51 -29.41
C TYR A 428 12.58 10.49 -28.18
N LEU A 429 13.90 10.41 -28.40
CA LEU A 429 14.94 10.41 -27.38
C LEU A 429 15.84 11.65 -27.49
N THR A 430 16.47 12.04 -26.39
CA THR A 430 17.39 13.20 -26.32
C THR A 430 18.54 13.08 -27.32
N GLU A 431 19.05 11.88 -27.54
CA GLU A 431 20.13 11.56 -28.46
C GLU A 431 19.82 11.98 -29.90
N SER A 432 18.55 12.04 -30.28
CA SER A 432 18.14 12.46 -31.61
C SER A 432 18.02 13.99 -31.76
N ARG A 433 18.19 14.75 -30.68
CA ARG A 433 17.99 16.20 -30.64
C ARG A 433 19.29 16.92 -30.32
N THR A 434 19.48 18.10 -30.90
CA THR A 434 20.60 19.00 -30.55
C THR A 434 20.37 19.68 -29.20
N LYS A 435 19.11 19.82 -28.78
CA LYS A 435 18.70 20.41 -27.50
C LYS A 435 17.23 20.08 -27.20
N ILE A 436 16.91 19.93 -25.91
CA ILE A 436 15.54 19.89 -25.39
C ILE A 436 15.31 21.10 -24.45
N GLU A 437 14.24 21.86 -24.67
CA GLU A 437 13.79 22.94 -23.79
C GLU A 437 12.90 22.38 -22.68
N VAL A 438 13.46 22.23 -21.49
CA VAL A 438 12.77 21.64 -20.33
C VAL A 438 11.89 22.64 -19.57
N LYS A 439 12.24 23.93 -19.58
CA LYS A 439 11.67 24.89 -18.62
C LYS A 439 10.58 25.77 -19.21
N GLY A 440 10.50 25.87 -20.54
CA GLY A 440 9.56 26.76 -21.23
C GLY A 440 9.77 28.23 -20.85
N ARG A 441 11.01 28.62 -20.52
CA ARG A 441 11.31 29.96 -20.01
C ARG A 441 10.98 31.02 -21.04
N ARG A 442 10.39 32.13 -20.60
CA ARG A 442 10.03 33.29 -21.45
C ARG A 442 9.09 32.91 -22.61
N GLY A 443 8.22 31.91 -22.41
CA GLY A 443 7.24 31.49 -23.41
C GLY A 443 7.81 30.62 -24.53
N LYS A 444 9.02 30.06 -24.36
CA LYS A 444 9.53 29.06 -25.30
C LYS A 444 8.69 27.78 -25.22
N ALA A 445 8.43 27.17 -26.37
CA ALA A 445 7.86 25.83 -26.44
C ALA A 445 8.78 24.84 -25.70
N MET A 446 8.19 23.97 -24.88
CA MET A 446 8.92 22.88 -24.25
C MET A 446 9.10 21.73 -25.24
N GLY A 447 10.12 20.91 -25.03
CA GLY A 447 10.47 19.81 -25.92
C GLY A 447 11.57 20.17 -26.91
N GLY A 448 11.68 19.42 -28.00
CA GLY A 448 12.79 19.44 -28.94
C GLY A 448 12.42 19.02 -30.36
N TRP A 449 11.14 19.02 -30.73
CA TRP A 449 10.67 18.66 -32.07
C TRP A 449 11.40 19.41 -33.19
N ASP A 450 11.67 20.71 -33.02
CA ASP A 450 12.34 21.58 -33.99
C ASP A 450 13.88 21.55 -33.90
N LYS A 451 14.43 20.59 -33.16
CA LYS A 451 15.87 20.43 -32.87
C LYS A 451 16.41 19.08 -33.29
N ARG A 452 15.71 18.36 -34.17
CA ARG A 452 16.15 17.07 -34.73
C ARG A 452 17.55 17.18 -35.35
N LYS A 453 18.42 16.22 -35.02
CA LYS A 453 19.75 16.06 -35.64
C LYS A 453 19.63 15.64 -37.11
N THR A 454 20.74 15.65 -37.82
CA THR A 454 20.80 15.16 -39.21
C THR A 454 20.57 13.63 -39.25
N ASP A 455 20.12 13.11 -40.39
CA ASP A 455 19.85 11.67 -40.54
C ASP A 455 21.12 10.82 -40.36
N ASP A 456 22.29 11.32 -40.79
CA ASP A 456 23.58 10.65 -40.60
C ASP A 456 23.94 10.55 -39.10
N GLU A 457 23.71 11.61 -38.33
CA GLU A 457 23.92 11.57 -36.88
C GLU A 457 22.95 10.59 -36.22
N ILE A 458 21.67 10.60 -36.60
CA ILE A 458 20.67 9.68 -36.05
C ILE A 458 21.00 8.23 -36.39
N ALA A 459 21.48 7.95 -37.61
CA ALA A 459 21.94 6.63 -37.99
C ALA A 459 23.12 6.18 -37.13
N ALA A 460 24.06 7.08 -36.82
CA ALA A 460 25.18 6.79 -35.93
C ALA A 460 24.74 6.53 -34.47
N GLU A 461 23.73 7.23 -33.96
CA GLU A 461 23.13 6.94 -32.65
C GLU A 461 22.48 5.54 -32.62
N LEU A 462 21.76 5.17 -33.69
CA LEU A 462 21.13 3.86 -33.85
C LEU A 462 22.18 2.73 -33.91
N GLU A 463 23.24 2.91 -34.70
CA GLU A 463 24.36 1.96 -34.80
C GLU A 463 25.11 1.80 -33.48
N ALA A 464 25.17 2.86 -32.67
CA ALA A 464 25.75 2.83 -31.34
C ALA A 464 24.82 2.20 -30.28
N GLY A 465 23.64 1.70 -30.66
CA GLY A 465 22.69 1.05 -29.75
C GLY A 465 21.95 2.00 -28.81
N ARG A 466 21.92 3.30 -29.11
CA ARG A 466 21.23 4.32 -28.31
C ARG A 466 19.81 4.54 -28.81
N PHE A 467 18.98 3.52 -28.67
CA PHE A 467 17.55 3.54 -28.99
C PHE A 467 16.78 2.70 -27.97
N MET A 468 15.45 2.86 -27.92
CA MET A 468 14.57 1.97 -27.17
C MET A 468 13.84 1.04 -28.13
N ASP A 469 13.90 -0.25 -27.88
CA ASP A 469 13.14 -1.28 -28.58
C ASP A 469 11.71 -1.31 -28.02
N ILE A 470 10.69 -1.41 -28.88
CA ILE A 470 9.29 -1.45 -28.50
C ILE A 470 8.56 -2.57 -29.23
N ILE A 471 7.81 -3.36 -28.47
CA ILE A 471 6.92 -4.40 -29.01
C ILE A 471 5.51 -4.05 -28.61
N ARG A 472 4.56 -4.11 -29.55
CA ARG A 472 3.14 -3.85 -29.32
C ARG A 472 2.28 -5.00 -29.83
N TYR A 473 1.26 -5.36 -29.07
CA TYR A 473 0.21 -6.26 -29.48
C TYR A 473 -1.14 -5.55 -29.45
N LYS A 474 -1.84 -5.61 -30.58
CA LYS A 474 -3.22 -5.16 -30.78
C LYS A 474 -4.13 -6.37 -30.66
N VAL A 475 -4.85 -6.46 -29.54
CA VAL A 475 -5.49 -7.72 -29.12
C VAL A 475 -6.61 -8.14 -30.06
N ASP A 476 -7.50 -7.21 -30.41
CA ASP A 476 -8.67 -7.48 -31.26
C ASP A 476 -8.27 -7.77 -32.71
N GLU A 477 -7.30 -7.01 -33.25
CA GLU A 477 -6.73 -7.26 -34.58
C GLU A 477 -5.79 -8.47 -34.62
N LYS A 478 -5.40 -9.02 -33.46
CA LYS A 478 -4.40 -10.09 -33.31
C LYS A 478 -3.10 -9.78 -34.04
N LYS A 479 -2.67 -8.51 -34.00
CA LYS A 479 -1.50 -8.01 -34.72
C LYS A 479 -0.37 -7.66 -33.76
N VAL A 480 0.80 -8.24 -33.99
CA VAL A 480 2.05 -7.90 -33.30
C VAL A 480 2.86 -6.95 -34.18
N GLU A 481 3.48 -5.96 -33.55
CA GLU A 481 4.35 -4.97 -34.21
C GLU A 481 5.63 -4.85 -33.38
N ASN A 482 6.78 -4.90 -34.05
CA ASN A 482 8.10 -4.63 -33.47
C ASN A 482 8.55 -3.24 -33.92
N GLY A 483 9.36 -2.55 -33.13
CA GLY A 483 9.69 -1.17 -33.43
C GLY A 483 10.83 -0.61 -32.60
N ALA A 484 11.20 0.63 -32.92
CA ALA A 484 12.24 1.36 -32.21
C ALA A 484 11.85 2.83 -32.01
N ILE A 485 12.35 3.42 -30.93
CA ILE A 485 12.23 4.84 -30.61
C ILE A 485 13.63 5.44 -30.56
N LEU A 486 13.87 6.43 -31.42
CA LEU A 486 15.06 7.27 -31.39
C LEU A 486 14.71 8.70 -31.82
N ALA A 487 14.64 8.97 -33.12
CA ALA A 487 14.24 10.27 -33.63
C ALA A 487 12.72 10.40 -33.71
N ASP A 488 12.07 9.26 -33.95
CA ASP A 488 10.66 9.04 -34.16
C ASP A 488 10.32 7.63 -33.63
N ARG A 489 9.04 7.35 -33.38
CA ARG A 489 8.56 6.00 -33.08
C ARG A 489 8.27 5.25 -34.39
N LEU A 490 9.11 4.29 -34.70
CA LEU A 490 8.96 3.41 -35.87
C LEU A 490 8.35 2.08 -35.44
N MET A 491 7.35 1.58 -36.17
CA MET A 491 6.74 0.27 -35.96
C MET A 491 6.73 -0.48 -37.31
N ASP A 492 7.27 -1.70 -37.33
CA ASP A 492 7.30 -2.62 -38.46
C ASP A 492 6.16 -3.65 -38.34
N GLU A 493 5.59 -4.05 -39.49
CA GLU A 493 4.54 -5.05 -39.62
C GLU A 493 5.05 -6.45 -39.98
N THR A 494 6.38 -6.65 -40.03
CA THR A 494 7.02 -7.97 -40.12
C THR A 494 7.59 -8.39 -38.75
N PRO A 495 6.73 -8.72 -37.76
CA PRO A 495 7.17 -8.96 -36.40
C PRO A 495 8.02 -10.23 -36.29
N ILE A 496 9.12 -10.13 -35.55
CA ILE A 496 9.87 -11.30 -35.08
C ILE A 496 9.26 -11.88 -33.79
N SER A 497 8.41 -11.10 -33.13
CA SER A 497 7.73 -11.47 -31.89
C SER A 497 6.37 -12.09 -32.19
N MET A 498 5.94 -12.98 -31.30
CA MET A 498 4.58 -13.52 -31.29
C MET A 498 3.89 -13.08 -30.00
N ALA A 499 2.57 -12.96 -30.06
CA ALA A 499 1.76 -12.76 -28.87
C ALA A 499 0.46 -13.57 -28.99
N ASN A 500 -0.06 -13.98 -27.85
CA ASN A 500 -1.41 -14.51 -27.72
C ASN A 500 -2.13 -13.71 -26.62
N ALA A 501 -3.45 -13.67 -26.70
CA ALA A 501 -4.26 -13.15 -25.62
C ALA A 501 -5.54 -13.96 -25.49
N LYS A 502 -6.02 -14.05 -24.26
CA LYS A 502 -7.32 -14.59 -23.92
C LYS A 502 -7.91 -13.74 -22.80
N LEU A 503 -9.21 -13.52 -22.88
CA LEU A 503 -10.00 -13.01 -21.78
C LEU A 503 -10.63 -14.23 -21.13
N GLU A 504 -10.12 -14.62 -19.97
CA GLU A 504 -10.70 -15.67 -19.15
C GLU A 504 -11.23 -14.97 -17.92
N ASP A 505 -12.50 -15.22 -17.57
CA ASP A 505 -12.92 -14.97 -16.20
C ASP A 505 -12.81 -13.49 -15.76
N GLY A 506 -13.04 -12.57 -16.71
CA GLY A 506 -12.89 -11.12 -16.50
C GLY A 506 -11.44 -10.64 -16.40
N VAL A 507 -10.45 -11.50 -16.63
CA VAL A 507 -9.02 -11.20 -16.60
C VAL A 507 -8.40 -11.41 -17.98
N TRP A 508 -7.74 -10.37 -18.48
CA TRP A 508 -6.89 -10.48 -19.66
C TRP A 508 -5.61 -11.21 -19.31
N VAL A 509 -5.31 -12.28 -20.04
CA VAL A 509 -4.01 -12.97 -20.02
C VAL A 509 -3.36 -12.77 -21.38
N VAL A 510 -2.25 -12.05 -21.42
CA VAL A 510 -1.48 -11.80 -22.65
C VAL A 510 -0.06 -12.33 -22.49
N GLU A 511 0.36 -13.20 -23.40
CA GLU A 511 1.73 -13.71 -23.44
C GLU A 511 2.45 -13.22 -24.69
N PHE A 512 3.72 -12.87 -24.54
CA PHE A 512 4.64 -12.55 -25.61
C PHE A 512 5.75 -13.59 -25.67
N LYS A 513 6.18 -13.91 -26.89
CA LYS A 513 7.42 -14.60 -27.21
C LYS A 513 8.26 -13.69 -28.10
N ARG A 514 9.47 -13.36 -27.67
CA ARG A 514 10.42 -12.52 -28.41
C ARG A 514 11.77 -13.25 -28.52
N PRO A 515 12.32 -13.44 -29.73
CA PRO A 515 13.68 -13.95 -29.88
C PRO A 515 14.70 -13.09 -29.10
N LEU A 516 15.70 -13.71 -28.48
CA LEU A 516 16.77 -13.00 -27.78
C LEU A 516 17.69 -12.27 -28.76
N LYS A 517 17.90 -12.85 -29.94
CA LYS A 517 18.70 -12.27 -31.02
C LYS A 517 17.84 -11.93 -32.23
N SER A 518 18.14 -10.80 -32.87
CA SER A 518 17.51 -10.30 -34.09
C SER A 518 18.56 -9.63 -34.99
N ASP A 519 18.40 -9.80 -36.29
CA ASP A 519 19.18 -9.10 -37.31
C ASP A 519 18.49 -7.80 -37.78
N ASN A 520 17.27 -7.52 -37.28
CA ASN A 520 16.54 -6.31 -37.64
C ASN A 520 17.16 -5.07 -37.00
N LYS A 521 17.20 -3.98 -37.76
CA LYS A 521 17.63 -2.68 -37.24
C LYS A 521 16.54 -2.14 -36.31
N GLY A 522 16.90 -1.88 -35.05
CA GLY A 522 15.98 -1.35 -34.05
C GLY A 522 15.45 -2.39 -33.05
N ASP A 523 15.88 -3.64 -33.14
CA ASP A 523 15.69 -4.64 -32.08
C ASP A 523 16.96 -4.74 -31.21
N ILE A 524 16.80 -4.82 -29.90
CA ILE A 524 17.95 -5.03 -29.00
C ILE A 524 18.30 -6.52 -28.93
N ASN A 525 19.57 -6.84 -29.15
CA ASN A 525 20.07 -8.19 -28.85
C ASN A 525 20.21 -8.37 -27.34
N LEU A 526 19.43 -9.29 -26.78
CA LEU A 526 19.43 -9.60 -25.36
C LEU A 526 20.53 -10.62 -25.04
N ASP A 527 21.30 -10.33 -24.01
CA ASP A 527 22.37 -11.14 -23.47
C ASP A 527 22.04 -11.52 -22.03
N MET A 528 22.21 -12.79 -21.68
CA MET A 528 21.84 -13.32 -20.37
C MET A 528 22.63 -12.68 -19.21
N GLY A 529 23.84 -12.15 -19.48
CA GLY A 529 24.66 -11.49 -18.48
C GLY A 529 24.35 -10.01 -18.25
N GLN A 530 23.47 -9.42 -19.06
CA GLN A 530 23.17 -7.99 -19.04
C GLN A 530 21.81 -7.71 -18.38
N ILE A 531 21.72 -6.53 -17.75
CA ILE A 531 20.47 -5.99 -17.21
C ILE A 531 19.93 -4.95 -18.20
N TYR A 532 18.62 -4.99 -18.42
CA TYR A 532 17.90 -4.13 -19.35
C TYR A 532 16.88 -3.26 -18.61
N ASN A 533 16.65 -2.06 -19.12
CA ASN A 533 15.56 -1.20 -18.68
C ASN A 533 14.26 -1.71 -19.30
N PHE A 534 13.25 -1.93 -18.48
CA PHE A 534 11.96 -2.49 -18.85
C PHE A 534 10.82 -1.61 -18.35
N GLY A 535 9.82 -1.43 -19.20
CA GLY A 535 8.55 -0.83 -18.82
C GLY A 535 7.49 -1.13 -19.87
N PHE A 536 6.23 -0.94 -19.51
CA PHE A 536 5.12 -1.31 -20.38
C PHE A 536 3.91 -0.42 -20.17
N ALA A 537 2.99 -0.47 -21.13
CA ALA A 537 1.81 0.34 -21.20
C ALA A 537 0.63 -0.47 -21.72
N ILE A 538 -0.56 -0.14 -21.22
CA ILE A 538 -1.83 -0.71 -21.65
C ILE A 538 -2.74 0.45 -22.07
N HIS A 539 -3.14 0.45 -23.34
CA HIS A 539 -4.30 1.19 -23.82
C HIS A 539 -5.51 0.30 -23.59
N ASP A 540 -6.33 0.63 -22.60
CA ASP A 540 -7.64 0.03 -22.37
C ASP A 540 -8.77 0.93 -22.88
N ASP A 541 -10.01 0.43 -22.84
CA ASP A 541 -11.23 1.19 -23.17
C ASP A 541 -11.19 1.90 -24.53
N TYR A 542 -10.58 1.29 -25.54
CA TYR A 542 -10.43 1.86 -26.89
C TYR A 542 -9.61 3.16 -26.92
N THR A 543 -8.75 3.38 -25.93
CA THR A 543 -7.93 4.59 -25.86
C THR A 543 -6.78 4.56 -26.87
N ASN A 544 -6.28 5.75 -27.22
CA ASN A 544 -5.11 5.89 -28.07
C ASN A 544 -4.21 7.04 -27.58
N ALA A 545 -3.06 7.24 -28.22
CA ALA A 545 -2.13 8.33 -27.92
C ALA A 545 -1.76 8.36 -26.41
N ARG A 546 -1.83 9.53 -25.75
CA ARG A 546 -1.47 9.72 -24.33
C ARG A 546 -2.44 9.09 -23.34
N TYR A 547 -3.60 8.61 -23.78
CA TYR A 547 -4.69 8.17 -22.91
C TYR A 547 -4.55 6.74 -22.34
N HIS A 548 -3.32 6.22 -22.24
CA HIS A 548 -2.99 4.88 -21.74
C HIS A 548 -2.55 4.89 -20.28
N HIS A 549 -2.56 3.72 -19.66
CA HIS A 549 -1.87 3.49 -18.40
C HIS A 549 -0.46 3.01 -18.66
N VAL A 550 0.48 3.44 -17.82
CA VAL A 550 1.90 3.20 -18.00
C VAL A 550 2.55 2.76 -16.69
N SER A 551 3.58 1.92 -16.81
CA SER A 551 4.39 1.50 -15.67
C SER A 551 5.45 2.55 -15.33
N LEU A 552 6.03 2.45 -14.13
CA LEU A 552 7.34 3.06 -13.87
C LEU A 552 8.45 2.29 -14.60
N GLY A 553 9.69 2.79 -14.58
CA GLY A 553 10.85 2.08 -15.12
C GLY A 553 11.38 1.03 -14.14
N TYR A 554 11.48 -0.22 -14.60
CA TYR A 554 12.01 -1.37 -13.86
C TYR A 554 13.24 -1.95 -14.57
N LYS A 555 13.95 -2.87 -13.91
CA LYS A 555 15.02 -3.65 -14.54
C LYS A 555 14.54 -5.06 -14.87
N LEU A 556 14.90 -5.53 -16.07
CA LEU A 556 14.76 -6.90 -16.55
C LEU A 556 16.13 -7.56 -16.61
N GLY A 557 16.24 -8.80 -16.12
CA GLY A 557 17.46 -9.59 -16.13
C GLY A 557 17.14 -11.07 -16.25
N PHE A 558 18.16 -11.90 -16.49
CA PHE A 558 18.02 -13.34 -16.73
C PHE A 558 18.67 -14.14 -15.61
N ASP A 559 17.89 -15.00 -14.96
CA ASP A 559 18.25 -15.76 -13.75
C ASP A 559 18.93 -14.88 -12.68
N ASN A 560 18.56 -13.59 -12.63
CA ASN A 560 19.11 -12.58 -11.75
C ASN A 560 18.02 -12.10 -10.79
N PHE A 561 18.10 -12.54 -9.54
CA PHE A 561 17.13 -12.17 -8.51
C PHE A 561 17.38 -10.78 -7.89
N ASP A 562 18.40 -10.03 -8.35
CA ASP A 562 18.63 -8.65 -7.90
C ASP A 562 17.81 -7.61 -8.67
N VAL A 563 17.13 -8.02 -9.74
CA VAL A 563 16.30 -7.12 -10.57
C VAL A 563 14.81 -7.34 -10.31
N GLU A 564 13.99 -6.32 -10.59
CA GLU A 564 12.56 -6.35 -10.28
C GLU A 564 11.77 -7.34 -11.15
N VAL A 565 12.17 -7.49 -12.42
CA VAL A 565 11.59 -8.48 -13.34
C VAL A 565 12.68 -9.47 -13.72
N ASN A 566 12.60 -10.69 -13.18
CA ASN A 566 13.58 -11.73 -13.42
C ASN A 566 13.02 -12.77 -14.40
N ALA A 567 13.58 -12.84 -15.60
CA ALA A 567 13.31 -13.93 -16.52
C ALA A 567 14.02 -15.19 -16.01
N VAL A 568 13.25 -16.21 -15.62
CA VAL A 568 13.81 -17.51 -15.19
C VAL A 568 13.72 -18.54 -16.31
N GLN A 569 14.65 -19.49 -16.33
CA GLN A 569 14.64 -20.55 -17.33
C GLN A 569 13.33 -21.38 -17.28
N ALA A 570 12.67 -21.55 -18.42
CA ALA A 570 11.48 -22.40 -18.61
C ALA A 570 11.56 -23.14 -19.96
N GLU A 571 10.97 -24.35 -20.05
CA GLU A 571 10.91 -25.09 -21.31
C GLU A 571 9.74 -24.59 -22.19
N ALA A 572 10.03 -24.34 -23.48
CA ALA A 572 9.03 -24.02 -24.48
C ALA A 572 8.05 -25.19 -24.70
N LEU A 573 6.75 -24.90 -24.73
CA LEU A 573 5.74 -25.90 -25.07
C LEU A 573 5.70 -26.10 -26.60
N ALA A 574 5.62 -27.36 -27.04
CA ALA A 574 5.55 -27.68 -28.47
C ALA A 574 4.25 -27.13 -29.10
N GLN A 575 4.37 -26.22 -30.06
CA GLN A 575 3.21 -25.70 -30.79
C GLN A 575 2.93 -26.53 -32.05
N ALA A 576 1.64 -26.80 -32.32
CA ALA A 576 1.20 -27.44 -33.55
C ALA A 576 1.33 -26.48 -34.76
N PRO A 577 1.67 -26.96 -35.97
CA PRO A 577 1.79 -26.12 -37.15
C PRO A 577 0.44 -25.52 -37.57
N ALA A 578 0.45 -24.25 -37.97
CA ALA A 578 -0.75 -23.50 -38.36
C ALA A 578 -1.38 -24.02 -39.67
N ALA A 579 -2.68 -24.30 -39.65
CA ALA A 579 -3.46 -24.66 -40.83
C ALA A 579 -4.41 -23.52 -41.25
N THR A 580 -4.45 -23.28 -42.56
CA THR A 580 -5.26 -22.27 -43.27
C THR A 580 -6.77 -22.48 -43.15
N ALA A 581 -7.49 -21.35 -43.16
CA ALA A 581 -8.92 -21.19 -42.90
C ALA A 581 -9.90 -21.91 -43.84
N ALA A 582 -11.01 -22.44 -43.31
CA ALA A 582 -12.30 -22.55 -44.00
C ALA A 582 -13.51 -22.76 -43.05
N ALA A 583 -14.48 -21.85 -43.19
CA ALA A 583 -15.95 -21.91 -43.08
C ALA A 583 -16.71 -22.72 -41.99
N ALA A 584 -17.69 -22.03 -41.40
CA ALA A 584 -18.60 -22.44 -40.32
C ALA A 584 -19.92 -23.13 -40.76
N ALA A 585 -20.52 -23.92 -39.85
CA ALA A 585 -21.97 -24.06 -39.51
C ALA A 585 -22.23 -25.40 -38.73
N PRO A 586 -23.42 -25.65 -38.13
CA PRO A 586 -24.09 -24.98 -37.02
C PRO A 586 -24.46 -25.92 -35.85
N ALA A 587 -25.07 -25.35 -34.79
CA ALA A 587 -25.38 -25.94 -33.48
C ALA A 587 -26.55 -26.96 -33.44
N ALA A 588 -26.57 -27.80 -32.40
CA ALA A 588 -27.73 -28.57 -31.95
C ALA A 588 -27.83 -28.59 -30.40
N ALA A 589 -29.06 -28.49 -29.90
CA ALA A 589 -29.46 -28.42 -28.48
C ALA A 589 -30.00 -29.78 -27.96
N PRO A 590 -30.65 -29.86 -26.78
CA PRO A 590 -30.06 -30.06 -25.45
C PRO A 590 -30.49 -31.41 -24.82
N ALA A 591 -29.84 -31.86 -23.75
CA ALA A 591 -30.37 -32.96 -22.93
C ALA A 591 -29.95 -32.92 -21.44
N ALA A 592 -31.00 -32.93 -20.60
CA ALA A 592 -31.19 -33.56 -19.28
C ALA A 592 -30.41 -33.10 -18.03
N ALA A 593 -31.19 -32.89 -16.97
CA ALA A 593 -30.87 -32.43 -15.61
C ALA A 593 -30.32 -33.55 -14.67
N PRO A 594 -29.76 -33.20 -13.50
CA PRO A 594 -28.49 -33.75 -13.01
C PRO A 594 -28.60 -34.86 -11.96
N ALA A 595 -27.48 -35.57 -11.78
CA ALA A 595 -27.16 -36.34 -10.59
C ALA A 595 -25.95 -35.69 -9.89
N ALA A 596 -26.06 -35.47 -8.58
CA ALA A 596 -25.01 -35.13 -7.60
C ALA A 596 -23.80 -34.31 -8.12
N GLY A 597 -23.98 -32.99 -8.29
CA GLY A 597 -22.89 -32.04 -8.58
C GLY A 597 -22.02 -31.84 -7.32
N GLY A 598 -20.68 -31.82 -7.39
CA GLY A 598 -19.84 -31.19 -8.42
C GLY A 598 -19.48 -29.80 -7.92
N ALA A 599 -18.18 -29.46 -7.89
CA ALA A 599 -17.64 -28.20 -7.41
C ALA A 599 -18.46 -27.00 -7.92
N SER A 600 -18.64 -25.95 -7.10
CA SER A 600 -19.27 -24.73 -7.58
C SER A 600 -18.44 -24.17 -8.74
N ASP A 601 -19.00 -24.17 -9.95
CA ASP A 601 -18.46 -23.56 -11.18
C ASP A 601 -18.45 -22.02 -11.06
N VAL A 602 -17.92 -21.51 -9.95
CA VAL A 602 -17.71 -20.09 -9.73
C VAL A 602 -16.35 -19.76 -10.30
N ASP A 603 -16.34 -18.82 -11.23
CA ASP A 603 -15.13 -18.14 -11.58
C ASP A 603 -14.76 -17.15 -10.46
N TRP A 604 -13.58 -17.37 -9.87
CA TRP A 604 -13.04 -16.53 -8.80
C TRP A 604 -12.01 -15.54 -9.27
N SER A 605 -11.63 -15.52 -10.55
CA SER A 605 -10.53 -14.70 -11.06
C SER A 605 -10.89 -13.19 -11.05
N GLY A 606 -12.18 -12.86 -11.21
CA GLY A 606 -12.72 -11.50 -11.10
C GLY A 606 -13.21 -11.08 -9.71
N VAL A 607 -13.20 -11.98 -8.72
CA VAL A 607 -13.68 -11.69 -7.36
C VAL A 607 -12.53 -11.14 -6.51
N PRO A 608 -12.62 -9.92 -5.93
CA PRO A 608 -11.55 -9.37 -5.11
C PRO A 608 -11.17 -10.29 -3.94
N VAL A 609 -9.87 -10.47 -3.73
CA VAL A 609 -9.33 -11.20 -2.58
C VAL A 609 -9.15 -10.22 -1.42
N ARG A 610 -9.73 -10.53 -0.28
CA ARG A 610 -9.46 -9.87 1.00
C ARG A 610 -8.58 -10.78 1.84
N ASP A 611 -7.34 -10.36 2.10
CA ASP A 611 -6.42 -11.08 2.98
C ASP A 611 -6.80 -10.87 4.45
N ILE A 612 -7.24 -11.92 5.14
CA ILE A 612 -7.59 -11.88 6.56
C ILE A 612 -6.64 -12.80 7.32
N THR A 613 -5.91 -12.25 8.29
CA THR A 613 -5.06 -13.06 9.16
C THR A 613 -5.85 -13.54 10.38
N LEU A 614 -6.07 -14.85 10.47
CA LEU A 614 -6.60 -15.46 11.68
C LEU A 614 -5.48 -15.58 12.69
N PHE A 615 -5.79 -15.43 13.96
CA PHE A 615 -4.80 -15.58 15.02
C PHE A 615 -5.26 -16.63 16.03
N TYR A 616 -4.30 -17.21 16.73
CA TYR A 616 -4.57 -18.13 17.83
C TYR A 616 -5.01 -17.33 19.07
N PRO A 617 -6.24 -17.50 19.59
CA PRO A 617 -6.79 -16.65 20.65
C PRO A 617 -6.45 -17.10 22.08
N GLY A 618 -5.92 -18.31 22.27
CA GLY A 618 -5.62 -18.86 23.60
C GLY A 618 -6.88 -18.97 24.50
N GLU A 619 -6.82 -18.38 25.69
CA GLU A 619 -7.91 -18.31 26.68
C GLU A 619 -8.67 -16.96 26.62
N ALA A 620 -8.54 -16.19 25.54
CA ALA A 620 -9.24 -14.92 25.38
C ALA A 620 -10.77 -15.14 25.30
N SER A 621 -11.53 -14.49 26.18
CA SER A 621 -13.00 -14.53 26.20
C SER A 621 -13.63 -13.14 26.12
N ILE A 622 -14.92 -13.07 25.80
CA ILE A 622 -15.66 -11.79 25.77
C ILE A 622 -15.66 -11.11 27.15
N GLU A 623 -15.68 -11.87 28.25
CA GLU A 623 -15.55 -11.31 29.60
C GLU A 623 -14.21 -10.61 29.77
N TRP A 624 -13.11 -11.21 29.30
CA TRP A 624 -11.79 -10.60 29.35
C TRP A 624 -11.74 -9.30 28.56
N THR A 625 -12.30 -9.28 27.35
CA THR A 625 -12.43 -8.08 26.51
C THR A 625 -13.20 -6.97 27.24
N LEU A 626 -14.25 -7.33 27.98
CA LEU A 626 -15.05 -6.42 28.83
C LEU A 626 -14.37 -6.08 30.18
N GLY A 627 -13.09 -6.42 30.32
CA GLY A 627 -12.22 -6.12 31.45
C GLY A 627 -12.37 -7.10 32.63
N GLY A 628 -12.78 -8.32 32.35
CA GLY A 628 -12.76 -9.48 33.23
C GLY A 628 -11.33 -9.83 33.66
N LYS A 629 -11.23 -10.71 34.65
CA LYS A 629 -9.91 -11.08 35.19
C LYS A 629 -9.29 -12.17 34.34
N HIS A 630 -8.03 -11.99 33.97
CA HIS A 630 -7.20 -13.05 33.40
C HIS A 630 -5.80 -12.97 34.02
N LYS A 631 -5.07 -14.10 34.06
CA LYS A 631 -3.73 -14.18 34.65
C LYS A 631 -2.73 -13.22 33.98
N SER A 632 -2.84 -13.04 32.67
CA SER A 632 -1.99 -12.14 31.85
C SER A 632 -2.37 -10.66 31.92
N GLY A 633 -3.34 -10.27 32.77
CA GLY A 633 -3.84 -8.90 32.91
C GLY A 633 -5.22 -8.68 32.30
N LYS A 634 -5.72 -7.44 32.36
CA LYS A 634 -7.03 -7.05 31.81
C LYS A 634 -6.87 -6.48 30.40
N HIS A 635 -7.87 -6.69 29.55
CA HIS A 635 -7.94 -6.00 28.27
C HIS A 635 -8.13 -4.48 28.44
N GLY A 636 -7.35 -3.69 27.71
CA GLY A 636 -7.39 -2.21 27.76
C GLY A 636 -8.58 -1.60 26.98
N GLY A 637 -9.09 -2.31 25.98
CA GLY A 637 -10.12 -1.81 25.05
C GLY A 637 -11.57 -1.89 25.55
N GLY A 638 -11.84 -2.40 26.75
CA GLY A 638 -13.21 -2.65 27.20
C GLY A 638 -14.12 -1.41 27.34
N ARG A 639 -13.56 -0.19 27.38
CA ARG A 639 -14.34 1.07 27.31
C ARG A 639 -14.68 1.43 25.87
N ALA A 640 -13.68 1.43 24.98
CA ALA A 640 -13.82 1.66 23.55
C ALA A 640 -14.87 0.72 22.93
N PHE A 641 -14.74 -0.58 23.22
CA PHE A 641 -15.68 -1.61 22.78
C PHE A 641 -17.13 -1.35 23.19
N LYS A 642 -17.37 -0.88 24.43
CA LYS A 642 -18.72 -0.52 24.90
C LYS A 642 -19.24 0.76 24.25
N SER A 643 -18.35 1.65 23.85
CA SER A 643 -18.68 2.95 23.25
C SER A 643 -19.02 2.88 21.76
N GLY A 644 -18.68 1.82 21.05
CA GLY A 644 -18.93 1.75 19.61
C GLY A 644 -17.90 0.96 18.85
N ASP A 645 -16.66 1.03 19.33
CA ASP A 645 -15.49 0.64 18.54
C ASP A 645 -15.45 -0.87 18.32
N ARG A 646 -15.18 -1.28 17.09
CA ARG A 646 -15.10 -2.69 16.71
C ARG A 646 -13.70 -3.22 16.96
N CYS A 647 -13.58 -4.54 17.12
CA CYS A 647 -12.26 -5.15 17.30
C CYS A 647 -11.35 -4.89 16.09
N VAL A 648 -11.90 -4.94 14.87
CA VAL A 648 -11.17 -4.70 13.62
C VAL A 648 -10.58 -3.28 13.55
N ASP A 649 -11.28 -2.27 14.05
CA ASP A 649 -10.83 -0.86 13.99
C ASP A 649 -9.53 -0.62 14.79
N CYS A 650 -9.23 -1.50 15.76
CA CYS A 650 -8.02 -1.42 16.58
C CYS A 650 -6.99 -2.51 16.27
N HIS A 651 -7.42 -3.70 15.82
CA HIS A 651 -6.61 -4.91 15.81
C HIS A 651 -6.32 -5.52 14.43
N ASP A 652 -6.89 -5.00 13.33
CA ASP A 652 -6.79 -5.65 12.00
C ASP A 652 -5.34 -5.92 11.57
N GLU A 653 -4.46 -4.93 11.75
CA GLU A 653 -3.05 -4.99 11.35
C GLU A 653 -2.12 -5.67 12.37
N GLU A 654 -2.60 -6.00 13.57
CA GLU A 654 -1.77 -6.60 14.64
C GLU A 654 -2.13 -8.05 14.98
N THR A 655 -3.08 -8.65 14.26
CA THR A 655 -3.52 -10.05 14.47
C THR A 655 -2.38 -11.07 14.48
N ALA A 656 -1.41 -10.95 13.57
CA ALA A 656 -0.23 -11.81 13.53
C ALA A 656 0.63 -11.68 14.80
N ASP A 657 0.91 -10.45 15.24
CA ASP A 657 1.70 -10.15 16.43
C ASP A 657 0.97 -10.59 17.71
N MET A 658 -0.35 -10.43 17.78
CA MET A 658 -1.17 -10.95 18.86
C MET A 658 -1.03 -12.47 18.96
N GLY A 659 -1.22 -13.17 17.84
CA GLY A 659 -1.04 -14.61 17.78
C GLY A 659 0.34 -15.06 18.27
N GLN A 660 1.40 -14.33 17.89
CA GLN A 660 2.78 -14.64 18.28
C GLN A 660 3.01 -14.52 19.79
N LYS A 661 2.47 -13.47 20.41
CA LYS A 661 2.54 -13.29 21.87
C LYS A 661 1.75 -14.36 22.63
N ILE A 662 0.71 -14.90 21.99
CA ILE A 662 -0.12 -15.93 22.61
C ILE A 662 0.56 -17.31 22.52
N VAL A 663 1.01 -17.73 21.34
CA VAL A 663 1.69 -19.04 21.20
C VAL A 663 3.01 -19.14 21.96
N THR A 664 3.66 -18.01 22.26
CA THR A 664 4.89 -17.97 23.08
C THR A 664 4.61 -17.97 24.58
N GLY A 665 3.35 -17.89 25.00
CA GLY A 665 2.95 -17.82 26.41
C GLY A 665 3.18 -16.46 27.07
N GLU A 666 3.53 -15.43 26.30
CA GLU A 666 3.64 -14.06 26.81
C GLU A 666 2.28 -13.55 27.31
N LYS A 667 1.20 -13.91 26.62
CA LYS A 667 -0.18 -13.49 26.89
C LYS A 667 -1.19 -14.61 26.64
N LEU A 668 -2.23 -14.69 27.46
CA LEU A 668 -3.49 -15.42 27.19
C LEU A 668 -3.41 -16.94 26.95
N GLU A 669 -2.23 -17.56 26.83
CA GLU A 669 -2.08 -19.01 26.84
C GLU A 669 -1.10 -19.46 27.94
N PRO A 670 -1.58 -20.02 29.06
CA PRO A 670 -0.72 -20.57 30.08
C PRO A 670 -0.12 -21.93 29.71
N SER A 671 -0.70 -22.66 28.77
CA SER A 671 -0.26 -24.00 28.34
C SER A 671 0.21 -23.96 26.89
N VAL A 672 1.45 -23.50 26.68
CA VAL A 672 2.04 -23.35 25.34
C VAL A 672 2.09 -24.69 24.60
N ILE A 673 1.50 -24.73 23.41
CA ILE A 673 1.54 -25.88 22.49
C ILE A 673 2.77 -25.71 21.58
N ALA A 674 3.74 -26.61 21.72
CA ALA A 674 4.97 -26.57 20.93
C ALA A 674 4.66 -26.67 19.42
N GLY A 675 5.21 -25.75 18.64
CA GLY A 675 5.01 -25.69 17.19
C GLY A 675 3.67 -25.09 16.74
N LYS A 676 2.80 -24.66 17.66
CA LYS A 676 1.51 -24.07 17.29
C LYS A 676 1.72 -22.78 16.51
N ARG A 677 1.09 -22.71 15.33
CA ARG A 677 1.12 -21.53 14.46
C ARG A 677 0.49 -20.32 15.16
N ALA A 678 1.15 -19.17 15.09
CA ALA A 678 0.65 -17.91 15.67
C ALA A 678 -0.60 -17.39 14.95
N GLY A 679 -0.56 -17.40 13.61
CA GLY A 679 -1.66 -16.95 12.77
C GLY A 679 -1.62 -17.56 11.38
N ILE A 680 -2.79 -17.59 10.74
CA ILE A 680 -3.02 -18.15 9.41
C ILE A 680 -3.47 -16.99 8.51
N PRO A 681 -2.64 -16.52 7.57
CA PRO A 681 -3.09 -15.65 6.50
C PRO A 681 -4.03 -16.43 5.58
N VAL A 682 -5.24 -15.93 5.42
CA VAL A 682 -6.28 -16.54 4.58
C VAL A 682 -6.76 -15.52 3.56
N GLY A 683 -6.65 -15.86 2.28
CA GLY A 683 -7.33 -15.11 1.22
C GLY A 683 -8.81 -15.47 1.22
N VAL A 684 -9.68 -14.48 1.38
CA VAL A 684 -11.14 -14.63 1.38
C VAL A 684 -11.72 -13.95 0.15
N GLN A 685 -12.54 -14.67 -0.60
CA GLN A 685 -13.30 -14.15 -1.73
C GLN A 685 -14.78 -14.42 -1.52
N ALA A 686 -15.64 -13.48 -1.89
CA ALA A 686 -17.09 -13.61 -1.75
C ALA A 686 -17.79 -13.14 -3.03
N SER A 687 -18.82 -13.88 -3.46
CA SER A 687 -19.60 -13.54 -4.65
C SER A 687 -21.04 -14.04 -4.55
N HIS A 688 -21.95 -13.57 -5.41
CA HIS A 688 -23.34 -14.03 -5.45
C HIS A 688 -23.92 -14.02 -6.86
N ASP A 689 -24.92 -14.87 -7.11
CA ASP A 689 -25.70 -14.91 -8.36
C ASP A 689 -27.14 -14.33 -8.18
N GLY A 690 -27.41 -13.74 -7.01
CA GLY A 690 -28.75 -13.25 -6.62
C GLY A 690 -29.64 -14.31 -5.97
N GLU A 691 -29.27 -15.59 -6.02
CA GLU A 691 -29.95 -16.71 -5.33
C GLU A 691 -29.06 -17.37 -4.27
N ASN A 692 -27.75 -17.37 -4.48
CA ASN A 692 -26.74 -18.04 -3.65
C ASN A 692 -25.59 -17.08 -3.30
N LEU A 693 -25.05 -17.24 -2.10
CA LEU A 693 -23.75 -16.74 -1.66
C LEU A 693 -22.68 -17.80 -1.94
N TYR A 694 -21.56 -17.36 -2.48
CA TYR A 694 -20.35 -18.15 -2.68
C TYR A 694 -19.23 -17.57 -1.84
N LEU A 695 -18.52 -18.42 -1.08
CA LEU A 695 -17.33 -18.04 -0.32
C LEU A 695 -16.15 -18.96 -0.66
N ARG A 696 -14.99 -18.38 -0.92
CA ARG A 696 -13.73 -19.13 -1.10
C ARG A 696 -12.72 -18.70 -0.05
N PHE A 697 -12.12 -19.69 0.59
CA PHE A 697 -11.04 -19.53 1.56
C PHE A 697 -9.79 -20.23 1.03
N LYS A 698 -8.65 -19.52 1.01
CA LYS A 698 -7.37 -20.08 0.60
C LYS A 698 -6.27 -19.80 1.63
N TRP A 699 -5.58 -20.83 2.10
CA TRP A 699 -4.46 -20.68 3.04
C TRP A 699 -3.41 -21.76 2.92
N GLU A 700 -2.19 -21.46 3.35
CA GLU A 700 -1.05 -22.37 3.30
C GLU A 700 -1.21 -23.52 4.31
N ASP A 701 -1.07 -24.75 3.82
CA ASP A 701 -1.04 -25.98 4.60
C ASP A 701 0.30 -26.13 5.32
N THR A 702 0.27 -26.62 6.56
CA THR A 702 1.49 -26.97 7.29
C THR A 702 1.52 -28.47 7.56
N SER A 703 2.54 -29.16 7.04
CA SER A 703 2.63 -30.62 7.05
C SER A 703 2.96 -31.23 8.42
N GLU A 704 3.26 -30.42 9.43
CA GLU A 704 3.68 -30.88 10.76
C GLU A 704 2.61 -30.61 11.82
N SER A 705 2.34 -31.63 12.65
CA SER A 705 1.41 -31.49 13.76
C SER A 705 2.06 -30.94 15.03
N SER A 706 1.51 -29.85 15.55
CA SER A 706 1.77 -29.24 16.85
C SER A 706 1.03 -29.94 17.99
N GLY A 707 1.67 -30.95 18.59
CA GLY A 707 1.18 -31.63 19.78
C GLY A 707 0.28 -32.86 19.51
N ASP A 708 -0.51 -33.23 20.51
CA ASP A 708 -1.39 -34.41 20.44
C ASP A 708 -2.62 -34.14 19.58
N LYS A 709 -3.01 -35.13 18.75
CA LYS A 709 -4.20 -35.04 17.88
C LYS A 709 -5.48 -35.02 18.71
N MET A 710 -6.06 -33.83 18.89
CA MET A 710 -7.29 -33.63 19.69
C MET A 710 -8.55 -34.13 18.97
N ASP A 711 -8.55 -34.11 17.64
CA ASP A 711 -9.57 -34.68 16.76
C ASP A 711 -8.88 -35.56 15.71
N PRO A 712 -8.59 -36.84 16.01
CA PRO A 712 -7.85 -37.70 15.10
C PRO A 712 -8.53 -37.95 13.75
N ALA A 713 -9.85 -37.71 13.65
CA ALA A 713 -10.63 -37.93 12.43
C ALA A 713 -10.52 -36.75 11.45
N ASN A 714 -10.22 -35.55 11.94
CA ASN A 714 -10.18 -34.34 11.11
C ASN A 714 -8.94 -33.52 11.40
N ARG A 715 -8.03 -33.49 10.43
CA ARG A 715 -6.89 -32.59 10.41
C ARG A 715 -7.35 -31.15 10.25
N ILE A 716 -8.28 -30.90 9.33
CA ILE A 716 -8.77 -29.56 9.01
C ILE A 716 -10.28 -29.47 9.19
N LYS A 717 -10.71 -28.45 9.94
CA LYS A 717 -12.10 -27.99 9.94
C LYS A 717 -12.14 -26.49 9.73
N ILE A 718 -13.03 -26.02 8.87
CA ILE A 718 -13.28 -24.59 8.68
C ILE A 718 -14.74 -24.31 9.01
N ALA A 719 -14.98 -23.21 9.70
CA ALA A 719 -16.34 -22.76 10.02
C ALA A 719 -16.46 -21.25 9.84
N PHE A 720 -17.61 -20.79 9.38
CA PHE A 720 -17.95 -19.36 9.34
C PHE A 720 -19.29 -19.11 10.02
N MET A 721 -19.49 -17.88 10.49
CA MET A 721 -20.71 -17.44 11.15
C MET A 721 -21.30 -16.22 10.47
N LEU A 722 -22.63 -16.14 10.51
CA LEU A 722 -23.41 -15.02 10.02
C LEU A 722 -24.40 -14.56 11.09
N SER A 723 -24.57 -13.26 11.24
CA SER A 723 -25.65 -12.70 12.08
C SER A 723 -26.08 -11.32 11.61
N THR A 724 -27.21 -10.85 12.13
CA THR A 724 -27.62 -9.45 12.01
C THR A 724 -27.12 -8.64 13.21
N ASP A 725 -27.33 -7.33 13.19
CA ASP A 725 -27.06 -6.42 14.32
C ASP A 725 -28.09 -6.56 15.46
N ALA A 726 -29.07 -7.44 15.33
CA ALA A 726 -30.00 -7.76 16.40
C ALA A 726 -29.34 -8.54 17.55
N VAL A 727 -28.18 -9.15 17.29
CA VAL A 727 -27.39 -9.89 18.30
C VAL A 727 -26.43 -8.96 19.02
N GLU A 728 -26.46 -8.97 20.36
CA GLU A 728 -25.64 -8.11 21.21
C GLU A 728 -24.15 -8.32 20.93
N TYR A 729 -23.47 -7.22 20.62
CA TYR A 729 -22.05 -7.14 20.25
C TYR A 729 -21.64 -7.78 18.93
N ALA A 730 -22.56 -8.39 18.17
CA ALA A 730 -22.18 -9.01 16.89
C ALA A 730 -21.57 -8.00 15.91
N ASP A 731 -22.05 -6.76 15.94
CA ASP A 731 -21.56 -5.61 15.17
C ASP A 731 -20.10 -5.22 15.45
N ARG A 732 -19.58 -5.59 16.63
CA ARG A 732 -18.24 -5.17 17.13
C ARG A 732 -17.27 -6.31 17.35
N ALA A 733 -17.78 -7.43 17.88
CA ALA A 733 -17.00 -8.62 18.23
C ALA A 733 -17.08 -9.71 17.16
N GLY A 734 -18.12 -9.71 16.31
CA GLY A 734 -18.41 -10.85 15.43
C GLY A 734 -18.51 -12.16 16.22
N CYS A 735 -17.85 -13.21 15.74
CA CYS A 735 -17.85 -14.54 16.36
C CYS A 735 -17.36 -14.56 17.82
N TRP A 736 -16.60 -13.54 18.25
CA TRP A 736 -16.07 -13.45 19.61
C TRP A 736 -17.15 -13.24 20.67
N GLY A 737 -18.32 -12.70 20.29
CA GLY A 737 -19.47 -12.56 21.18
C GLY A 737 -19.95 -13.90 21.75
N THR A 738 -19.57 -15.02 21.14
CA THR A 738 -19.97 -16.38 21.54
C THR A 738 -18.94 -17.11 22.41
N CYS A 739 -17.75 -16.53 22.61
CA CYS A 739 -16.66 -17.17 23.34
C CYS A 739 -16.61 -16.68 24.79
N HIS A 740 -17.02 -17.54 25.72
CA HIS A 740 -17.15 -17.23 27.14
C HIS A 740 -16.10 -17.95 27.98
N ALA A 741 -15.77 -17.35 29.13
CA ALA A 741 -14.78 -17.88 30.06
C ALA A 741 -15.16 -19.23 30.67
N ASP A 742 -16.45 -19.58 30.67
CA ASP A 742 -17.04 -20.81 31.22
C ASP A 742 -17.37 -21.87 30.16
N ALA A 743 -17.00 -21.65 28.90
CA ALA A 743 -17.13 -22.68 27.86
C ALA A 743 -16.16 -23.84 28.13
N ASP A 744 -16.51 -25.03 27.66
CA ASP A 744 -15.66 -26.22 27.83
C ASP A 744 -14.23 -25.96 27.37
N SER A 745 -13.25 -26.44 28.14
CA SER A 745 -11.81 -26.22 27.97
C SER A 745 -11.30 -24.81 28.28
N MET A 746 -12.16 -23.87 28.67
CA MET A 746 -11.77 -22.53 29.14
C MET A 746 -11.51 -22.51 30.65
N PRO A 747 -10.80 -21.49 31.19
CA PRO A 747 -10.29 -21.53 32.57
C PRO A 747 -11.34 -21.52 33.69
N PHE A 748 -12.61 -21.26 33.37
CA PHE A 748 -13.71 -21.18 34.32
C PHE A 748 -14.84 -22.16 33.95
N ASP A 749 -14.51 -23.22 33.21
CA ASP A 749 -15.47 -24.26 32.88
C ASP A 749 -16.02 -24.93 34.16
N PRO A 750 -17.35 -25.11 34.26
CA PRO A 750 -17.95 -25.76 35.41
C PRO A 750 -17.75 -27.28 35.37
N GLU A 751 -17.15 -27.85 36.43
CA GLU A 751 -16.91 -29.29 36.53
C GLU A 751 -18.19 -30.12 36.27
N GLY A 752 -18.10 -31.05 35.32
CA GLY A 752 -19.18 -32.00 35.01
C GLY A 752 -20.38 -31.42 34.27
N GLN A 753 -20.27 -30.21 33.72
CA GLN A 753 -21.24 -29.63 32.81
C GLN A 753 -20.60 -29.48 31.43
N GLU A 754 -21.37 -29.71 30.37
CA GLU A 754 -20.93 -29.48 28.99
C GLU A 754 -21.45 -28.11 28.54
N VAL A 755 -20.61 -27.09 28.64
CA VAL A 755 -20.95 -25.71 28.29
C VAL A 755 -20.38 -25.40 26.92
N THR A 756 -21.27 -25.35 25.93
CA THR A 756 -20.91 -24.92 24.57
C THR A 756 -20.97 -23.39 24.43
N LYS A 757 -20.83 -22.89 23.20
CA LYS A 757 -20.97 -21.47 22.89
C LYS A 757 -22.43 -21.01 23.10
N TYR A 758 -22.61 -19.80 23.62
CA TYR A 758 -23.92 -19.18 23.80
C TYR A 758 -23.87 -17.66 23.58
N LEU A 759 -25.04 -17.03 23.53
CA LEU A 759 -25.23 -15.59 23.40
C LEU A 759 -25.88 -15.00 24.66
N THR A 760 -25.67 -13.70 24.88
CA THR A 760 -26.19 -12.97 26.05
C THR A 760 -27.72 -13.04 26.14
N GLU A 761 -28.39 -13.03 25.00
CA GLU A 761 -29.84 -13.12 24.83
C GLU A 761 -30.41 -14.39 25.46
N SER A 762 -29.64 -15.46 25.53
CA SER A 762 -30.09 -16.71 26.15
C SER A 762 -29.93 -16.74 27.68
N ARG A 763 -29.32 -15.71 28.28
CA ARG A 763 -28.97 -15.65 29.69
C ARG A 763 -29.73 -14.54 30.41
N THR A 764 -30.12 -14.80 31.66
CA THR A 764 -30.68 -13.75 32.53
C THR A 764 -29.60 -12.79 33.03
N LYS A 765 -28.34 -13.24 33.06
CA LYS A 765 -27.17 -12.45 33.47
C LYS A 765 -25.86 -13.14 33.08
N ILE A 766 -24.83 -12.36 32.76
CA ILE A 766 -23.43 -12.80 32.61
C ILE A 766 -22.54 -12.11 33.66
N GLU A 767 -21.74 -12.87 34.42
CA GLU A 767 -20.76 -12.34 35.38
C GLU A 767 -19.42 -12.09 34.68
N VAL A 768 -19.16 -10.82 34.35
CA VAL A 768 -17.95 -10.40 33.61
C VAL A 768 -16.70 -10.29 34.49
N LYS A 769 -16.84 -9.98 35.80
CA LYS A 769 -15.69 -9.52 36.60
C LYS A 769 -15.13 -10.57 37.56
N GLY A 770 -15.86 -11.67 37.81
CA GLY A 770 -15.45 -12.69 38.77
C GLY A 770 -15.14 -12.12 40.16
N ARG A 771 -15.87 -11.08 40.57
CA ARG A 771 -15.62 -10.41 41.86
C ARG A 771 -16.00 -11.33 43.01
N ARG A 772 -15.18 -11.35 44.06
CA ARG A 772 -15.42 -12.13 45.30
C ARG A 772 -15.51 -13.65 45.06
N GLY A 773 -14.77 -14.17 44.08
CA GLY A 773 -14.70 -15.61 43.82
C GLY A 773 -15.89 -16.19 43.05
N LYS A 774 -16.76 -15.34 42.48
CA LYS A 774 -17.81 -15.81 41.57
C LYS A 774 -17.20 -16.37 40.29
N ALA A 775 -17.76 -17.48 39.80
CA ALA A 775 -17.50 -17.99 38.45
C ALA A 775 -17.85 -16.90 37.43
N MET A 776 -16.99 -16.71 36.43
CA MET A 776 -17.27 -15.82 35.31
C MET A 776 -18.10 -16.57 34.27
N GLY A 777 -18.84 -15.84 33.45
CA GLY A 777 -19.79 -16.41 32.50
C GLY A 777 -21.23 -16.47 33.03
N GLY A 778 -22.05 -17.32 32.44
CA GLY A 778 -23.50 -17.35 32.61
C GLY A 778 -24.14 -18.72 32.37
N TRP A 779 -23.37 -19.81 32.38
CA TRP A 779 -23.90 -21.16 32.20
C TRP A 779 -25.09 -21.49 33.11
N ASP A 780 -25.05 -21.07 34.38
CA ASP A 780 -26.10 -21.33 35.39
C ASP A 780 -27.25 -20.29 35.35
N LYS A 781 -27.31 -19.48 34.29
CA LYS A 781 -28.26 -18.37 34.13
C LYS A 781 -29.07 -18.48 32.83
N ARG A 782 -29.12 -19.67 32.22
CA ARG A 782 -29.94 -19.96 31.04
C ARG A 782 -31.40 -19.60 31.27
N LYS A 783 -32.01 -18.89 30.31
CA LYS A 783 -33.44 -18.57 30.27
C LYS A 783 -34.28 -19.83 30.07
N SER A 784 -35.60 -19.71 30.23
CA SER A 784 -36.52 -20.82 29.91
C SER A 784 -36.52 -21.15 28.42
N ASP A 785 -36.90 -22.37 28.05
CA ASP A 785 -36.94 -22.79 26.64
C ASP A 785 -37.93 -21.98 25.80
N ASP A 786 -39.05 -21.54 26.40
CA ASP A 786 -40.03 -20.66 25.73
C ASP A 786 -39.42 -19.29 25.42
N GLU A 787 -38.65 -18.72 26.34
CA GLU A 787 -37.93 -17.46 26.10
C GLU A 787 -36.87 -17.64 25.02
N ILE A 788 -36.07 -18.70 25.08
CA ILE A 788 -35.03 -18.99 24.07
C ILE A 788 -35.65 -19.18 22.68
N LYS A 789 -36.78 -19.88 22.60
CA LYS A 789 -37.53 -20.02 21.35
C LYS A 789 -38.00 -18.67 20.82
N ALA A 790 -38.49 -17.78 21.70
CA ALA A 790 -38.89 -16.43 21.30
C ALA A 790 -37.70 -15.57 20.82
N GLU A 791 -36.51 -15.72 21.41
CA GLU A 791 -35.28 -15.07 20.92
C GLU A 791 -34.88 -15.58 19.53
N LEU A 792 -34.99 -16.91 19.30
CA LEU A 792 -34.71 -17.55 18.01
C LEU A 792 -35.69 -17.07 16.92
N GLU A 793 -37.00 -17.07 17.21
CA GLU A 793 -38.05 -16.57 16.32
C GLU A 793 -37.90 -15.07 16.01
N ALA A 794 -37.29 -14.31 16.92
CA ALA A 794 -36.98 -12.90 16.70
C ALA A 794 -35.67 -12.66 15.95
N GLY A 795 -35.00 -13.71 15.45
CA GLY A 795 -33.77 -13.59 14.65
C GLY A 795 -32.53 -13.24 15.46
N ARG A 796 -32.54 -13.41 16.79
CA ARG A 796 -31.40 -13.11 17.66
C ARG A 796 -30.56 -14.35 17.92
N PHE A 797 -29.92 -14.83 16.87
CA PHE A 797 -29.00 -15.98 16.89
C PHE A 797 -27.84 -15.74 15.92
N MET A 798 -26.78 -16.53 16.04
CA MET A 798 -25.72 -16.59 15.03
C MET A 798 -25.82 -17.91 14.26
N ASP A 799 -25.93 -17.83 12.95
CA ASP A 799 -25.85 -18.97 12.03
C ASP A 799 -24.39 -19.43 11.94
N ILE A 800 -24.14 -20.73 11.94
CA ILE A 800 -22.80 -21.34 11.83
C ILE A 800 -22.80 -22.48 10.83
N ILE A 801 -21.87 -22.41 9.88
CA ILE A 801 -21.61 -23.47 8.90
C ILE A 801 -20.22 -24.01 9.18
N ARG A 802 -20.07 -25.34 9.25
CA ARG A 802 -18.78 -26.01 9.46
C ARG A 802 -18.55 -27.12 8.45
N TYR A 803 -17.40 -27.08 7.79
CA TYR A 803 -16.93 -28.16 6.93
C TYR A 803 -15.75 -28.88 7.56
N LYS A 804 -15.89 -30.20 7.69
CA LYS A 804 -14.86 -31.14 8.13
C LYS A 804 -14.22 -31.76 6.89
N VAL A 805 -13.00 -31.33 6.58
CA VAL A 805 -12.38 -31.57 5.27
C VAL A 805 -12.08 -33.05 5.06
N ASP A 806 -11.48 -33.72 6.06
CA ASP A 806 -11.08 -35.13 5.95
C ASP A 806 -12.29 -36.08 5.90
N GLU A 807 -13.32 -35.81 6.70
CA GLU A 807 -14.59 -36.56 6.64
C GLU A 807 -15.47 -36.16 5.45
N GLN A 808 -15.12 -35.09 4.73
CA GLN A 808 -15.96 -34.44 3.71
C GLN A 808 -17.39 -34.16 4.21
N LYS A 809 -17.53 -33.88 5.51
CA LYS A 809 -18.82 -33.70 6.18
C LYS A 809 -19.11 -32.22 6.40
N LEU A 810 -20.24 -31.77 5.90
CA LEU A 810 -20.76 -30.42 6.11
C LEU A 810 -21.85 -30.44 7.18
N GLU A 811 -21.77 -29.50 8.11
CA GLU A 811 -22.70 -29.34 9.22
C GLU A 811 -23.18 -27.89 9.24
N ASN A 812 -24.48 -27.71 9.47
CA ASN A 812 -25.12 -26.41 9.54
C ASN A 812 -25.77 -26.26 10.92
N GLY A 813 -25.82 -25.07 11.49
CA GLY A 813 -26.22 -24.92 12.88
C GLY A 813 -26.48 -23.49 13.31
N ALA A 814 -26.87 -23.33 14.57
CA ALA A 814 -27.13 -22.04 15.18
C ALA A 814 -26.56 -21.95 16.60
N ILE A 815 -26.18 -20.75 17.01
CA ILE A 815 -25.76 -20.43 18.37
C ILE A 815 -26.74 -19.44 18.97
N LEU A 816 -27.35 -19.84 20.08
CA LEU A 816 -28.14 -18.97 20.94
C LEU A 816 -27.96 -19.38 22.40
N ALA A 817 -28.67 -20.42 22.85
CA ALA A 817 -28.52 -20.93 24.21
C ALA A 817 -27.37 -21.92 24.35
N ASP A 818 -27.13 -22.63 23.26
CA ASP A 818 -26.16 -23.69 23.07
C ASP A 818 -25.74 -23.67 21.59
N ARG A 819 -24.60 -24.26 21.24
CA ARG A 819 -24.20 -24.48 19.84
C ARG A 819 -24.87 -25.75 19.32
N MET A 820 -25.91 -25.57 18.52
CA MET A 820 -26.63 -26.65 17.85
C MET A 820 -26.05 -26.85 16.45
N MET A 821 -25.79 -28.11 16.05
CA MET A 821 -25.34 -28.49 14.71
C MET A 821 -26.24 -29.62 14.22
N ASP A 822 -26.91 -29.43 13.08
CA ASP A 822 -27.80 -30.41 12.43
C ASP A 822 -27.13 -31.08 11.21
N GLU A 823 -27.65 -32.26 10.81
CA GLU A 823 -27.13 -33.07 9.69
C GLU A 823 -27.79 -32.78 8.32
N THR A 824 -28.66 -31.76 8.21
CA THR A 824 -29.27 -31.36 6.93
C THR A 824 -28.71 -30.00 6.47
N PRO A 825 -27.50 -29.97 5.89
CA PRO A 825 -26.90 -28.72 5.41
C PRO A 825 -27.69 -28.15 4.23
N ILE A 826 -27.98 -26.85 4.27
CA ILE A 826 -28.49 -26.09 3.10
C ILE A 826 -27.37 -25.67 2.14
N SER A 827 -26.13 -25.72 2.63
CA SER A 827 -24.95 -25.33 1.88
C SER A 827 -24.30 -26.57 1.23
N THR A 828 -23.42 -26.34 0.27
CA THR A 828 -22.44 -27.34 -0.19
C THR A 828 -21.04 -26.78 0.00
N ALA A 829 -20.07 -27.68 0.18
CA ALA A 829 -18.67 -27.29 0.30
C ALA A 829 -17.76 -28.29 -0.41
N ASN A 830 -16.65 -27.80 -0.92
CA ASN A 830 -15.58 -28.60 -1.49
C ASN A 830 -14.24 -28.09 -0.97
N ALA A 831 -13.35 -28.99 -0.57
CA ALA A 831 -11.97 -28.64 -0.25
C ALA A 831 -10.99 -29.45 -1.09
N LYS A 832 -9.92 -28.77 -1.50
CA LYS A 832 -8.79 -29.36 -2.20
C LYS A 832 -7.50 -28.78 -1.67
N LEU A 833 -6.47 -29.62 -1.61
CA LEU A 833 -5.10 -29.21 -1.31
C LEU A 833 -4.36 -29.08 -2.64
N GLU A 834 -4.07 -27.85 -3.05
CA GLU A 834 -3.39 -27.53 -4.32
C GLU A 834 -2.13 -26.71 -4.03
N ASP A 835 -0.98 -27.18 -4.50
CA ASP A 835 0.32 -26.50 -4.39
C ASP A 835 0.70 -26.08 -2.95
N GLY A 836 0.31 -26.90 -1.96
CA GLY A 836 0.55 -26.61 -0.54
C GLY A 836 -0.44 -25.61 0.08
N PHE A 837 -1.53 -25.28 -0.62
CA PHE A 837 -2.61 -24.45 -0.10
C PHE A 837 -3.92 -25.23 -0.04
N TRP A 838 -4.61 -25.14 1.09
CA TRP A 838 -6.00 -25.50 1.15
C TRP A 838 -6.83 -24.44 0.43
N VAL A 839 -7.71 -24.90 -0.46
CA VAL A 839 -8.75 -24.09 -1.10
C VAL A 839 -10.08 -24.71 -0.71
N VAL A 840 -10.94 -23.95 -0.03
CA VAL A 840 -12.27 -24.39 0.39
C VAL A 840 -13.32 -23.45 -0.16
N ASP A 841 -14.21 -24.00 -0.98
CA ASP A 841 -15.31 -23.29 -1.61
C ASP A 841 -16.63 -23.70 -0.95
N PHE A 842 -17.43 -22.72 -0.59
CA PHE A 842 -18.78 -22.87 -0.08
C PHE A 842 -19.79 -22.26 -1.05
N LYS A 843 -20.92 -22.95 -1.23
CA LYS A 843 -22.13 -22.42 -1.85
C LYS A 843 -23.27 -22.50 -0.84
N ARG A 844 -23.95 -21.39 -0.58
CA ARG A 844 -25.07 -21.30 0.36
C ARG A 844 -26.23 -20.52 -0.26
N PRO A 845 -27.47 -21.04 -0.26
CA PRO A 845 -28.65 -20.26 -0.66
C PRO A 845 -28.79 -18.97 0.16
N LEU A 846 -29.19 -17.86 -0.47
CA LEU A 846 -29.45 -16.60 0.24
C LEU A 846 -30.68 -16.72 1.15
N LYS A 847 -31.73 -17.38 0.68
CA LYS A 847 -32.96 -17.63 1.45
C LYS A 847 -32.96 -19.01 2.07
N SER A 848 -33.36 -19.09 3.34
CA SER A 848 -33.59 -20.35 4.05
C SER A 848 -34.85 -20.22 4.91
N ASP A 849 -35.68 -21.26 4.85
CA ASP A 849 -36.87 -21.41 5.70
C ASP A 849 -36.56 -22.22 6.98
N ASN A 850 -35.32 -22.69 7.15
CA ASN A 850 -34.93 -23.45 8.33
C ASN A 850 -34.76 -22.52 9.54
N ALA A 851 -35.27 -22.97 10.69
CA ALA A 851 -35.05 -22.28 11.95
C ALA A 851 -33.56 -22.35 12.33
N GLY A 852 -32.94 -21.18 12.54
CA GLY A 852 -31.51 -21.09 12.87
C GLY A 852 -30.59 -20.71 11.70
N ASP A 853 -31.14 -20.50 10.50
CA ASP A 853 -30.40 -19.97 9.35
C ASP A 853 -30.69 -18.48 9.15
N VAL A 854 -29.67 -17.66 8.94
CA VAL A 854 -29.88 -16.25 8.61
C VAL A 854 -30.26 -16.13 7.13
N SER A 855 -31.48 -15.68 6.83
CA SER A 855 -31.85 -15.30 5.47
C SER A 855 -31.14 -14.00 5.07
N LEU A 856 -30.45 -14.03 3.92
CA LEU A 856 -29.64 -12.95 3.39
C LEU A 856 -30.43 -12.16 2.33
N ASP A 857 -30.28 -10.85 2.37
CA ASP A 857 -30.85 -9.87 1.46
C ASP A 857 -29.72 -9.02 0.90
N VAL A 858 -29.68 -8.87 -0.43
CA VAL A 858 -28.63 -8.13 -1.14
C VAL A 858 -28.52 -6.67 -0.67
N GLY A 859 -29.63 -6.07 -0.21
CA GLY A 859 -29.64 -4.69 0.31
C GLY A 859 -29.22 -4.52 1.77
N GLN A 860 -28.82 -5.58 2.47
CA GLN A 860 -28.46 -5.55 3.89
C GLN A 860 -27.00 -5.93 4.12
N THR A 861 -26.47 -5.54 5.28
CA THR A 861 -25.14 -5.94 5.74
C THR A 861 -25.25 -6.88 6.92
N TYR A 862 -24.33 -7.83 7.00
CA TYR A 862 -24.33 -8.92 7.96
C TYR A 862 -23.00 -8.95 8.70
N ASN A 863 -23.02 -9.42 9.95
CA ASN A 863 -21.81 -9.69 10.71
C ASN A 863 -21.23 -11.02 10.24
N PHE A 864 -19.95 -11.02 9.92
CA PHE A 864 -19.23 -12.17 9.36
C PHE A 864 -17.94 -12.42 10.12
N GLY A 865 -17.63 -13.68 10.34
CA GLY A 865 -16.33 -14.11 10.85
C GLY A 865 -16.17 -15.61 10.70
N PHE A 866 -14.95 -16.09 10.81
CA PHE A 866 -14.63 -17.48 10.52
C PHE A 866 -13.44 -17.99 11.33
N ALA A 867 -13.30 -19.31 11.34
CA ALA A 867 -12.38 -20.05 12.17
C ALA A 867 -11.81 -21.25 11.40
N ILE A 868 -10.53 -21.54 11.65
CA ILE A 868 -9.85 -22.72 11.11
C ILE A 868 -9.28 -23.51 12.28
N HIS A 869 -9.77 -24.75 12.42
CA HIS A 869 -9.13 -25.78 13.22
C HIS A 869 -8.12 -26.47 12.32
N ASP A 870 -6.89 -25.97 12.35
CA ASP A 870 -5.73 -26.63 11.74
C ASP A 870 -5.17 -27.68 12.70
N ASP A 871 -4.47 -28.67 12.16
CA ASP A 871 -3.63 -29.59 12.91
C ASP A 871 -4.38 -30.40 13.98
N TYR A 872 -5.45 -31.07 13.54
CA TYR A 872 -6.24 -31.96 14.40
C TYR A 872 -6.76 -31.28 15.67
N THR A 873 -6.82 -29.95 15.70
CA THR A 873 -7.22 -29.22 16.90
C THR A 873 -8.74 -29.25 17.08
N ASN A 874 -9.16 -29.13 18.32
CA ASN A 874 -10.56 -29.06 18.69
C ASN A 874 -10.79 -28.03 19.80
N ALA A 875 -12.06 -27.77 20.14
CA ALA A 875 -12.43 -26.83 21.19
C ALA A 875 -11.77 -25.44 21.00
N ARG A 876 -11.15 -24.86 22.04
CA ARG A 876 -10.54 -23.52 22.00
C ARG A 876 -9.22 -23.42 21.21
N TYR A 877 -8.66 -24.52 20.72
CA TYR A 877 -7.30 -24.56 20.17
C TYR A 877 -7.18 -24.17 18.68
N HIS A 878 -8.16 -23.42 18.16
CA HIS A 878 -8.27 -23.04 16.75
C HIS A 878 -7.88 -21.61 16.49
N HIS A 879 -7.69 -21.25 15.23
CA HIS A 879 -7.47 -19.88 14.79
C HIS A 879 -8.78 -19.21 14.44
N VAL A 880 -8.93 -17.94 14.78
CA VAL A 880 -10.16 -17.17 14.58
C VAL A 880 -9.87 -15.83 13.91
N SER A 881 -10.84 -15.35 13.13
CA SER A 881 -10.85 -13.99 12.61
C SER A 881 -11.34 -12.99 13.67
N LEU A 882 -11.14 -11.70 13.40
CA LEU A 882 -11.94 -10.64 14.03
C LEU A 882 -13.36 -10.62 13.42
N GLY A 883 -14.25 -9.76 13.94
CA GLY A 883 -15.57 -9.52 13.35
C GLY A 883 -15.49 -8.53 12.18
N TYR A 884 -16.00 -8.94 11.02
CA TYR A 884 -16.07 -8.15 9.79
C TYR A 884 -17.54 -7.96 9.37
N LYS A 885 -17.79 -7.04 8.44
CA LYS A 885 -19.09 -6.93 7.76
C LYS A 885 -19.05 -7.62 6.40
N LEU A 886 -20.09 -8.40 6.12
CA LEU A 886 -20.41 -8.96 4.81
C LEU A 886 -21.54 -8.15 4.18
N GLY A 887 -21.35 -7.67 2.96
CA GLY A 887 -22.37 -6.99 2.16
C GLY A 887 -22.41 -7.57 0.75
N PHE A 888 -23.42 -7.17 -0.02
CA PHE A 888 -23.58 -7.56 -1.41
C PHE A 888 -23.53 -6.31 -2.28
N ASP A 889 -22.65 -6.31 -3.28
CA ASP A 889 -22.36 -5.15 -4.13
C ASP A 889 -22.11 -3.84 -3.35
N ASN A 890 -21.57 -3.97 -2.14
CA ASN A 890 -21.30 -2.88 -1.22
C ASN A 890 -19.79 -2.80 -0.94
N PHE A 891 -19.12 -1.83 -1.57
CA PHE A 891 -17.68 -1.65 -1.44
C PHE A 891 -17.25 -0.94 -0.14
N ASP A 892 -18.21 -0.48 0.68
CA ASP A 892 -17.93 0.19 1.96
C ASP A 892 -17.75 -0.80 3.12
N VAL A 893 -17.93 -2.11 2.90
CA VAL A 893 -17.77 -3.17 3.91
C VAL A 893 -16.54 -4.03 3.65
N GLU A 894 -16.01 -4.68 4.69
CA GLU A 894 -14.70 -5.35 4.60
C GLU A 894 -14.71 -6.63 3.77
N VAL A 895 -15.83 -7.34 3.73
CA VAL A 895 -16.04 -8.51 2.85
C VAL A 895 -17.23 -8.20 1.96
N ASN A 896 -16.97 -7.96 0.68
CA ASN A 896 -18.01 -7.68 -0.30
C ASN A 896 -18.25 -8.90 -1.18
N ALA A 897 -19.47 -9.46 -1.12
CA ALA A 897 -19.93 -10.42 -2.10
C ALA A 897 -20.29 -9.66 -3.38
N VAL A 898 -19.50 -9.84 -4.43
CA VAL A 898 -19.71 -9.18 -5.72
C VAL A 898 -20.67 -10.01 -6.59
N GLY A 899 -21.65 -9.36 -7.23
CA GLY A 899 -22.56 -10.01 -8.16
C GLY A 899 -21.87 -10.57 -9.40
N MET A 900 -22.26 -11.78 -9.80
CA MET A 900 -21.83 -12.45 -11.05
C MET A 900 -22.66 -12.05 -12.26
#